data_AF-A0A424P1B6-F1
#
_entry.id   AF-A0A424P1B6-F1
#
_cell.length_a   1.000
_cell.length_b   1.000
_cell.length_c   1.000
_cell.angle_alpha   90.00
_cell.angle_beta   90.00
_cell.angle_gamma   90.00
#
_symmetry.space_group_name_H-M   'P 1'
#
loop_
_entity.id
_entity.type
_entity.pdbx_description
1 polymer ?
#
loop_
_entity_poly.entity_id
_entity_poly.type
_entity_poly.pdbx_seq_one_letter_code
_entity_poly.pdbx_strand_id
1 'polypeptide(L)'
;MKKVFAILFCIFPLYIHAQTGCADSAAINYYCNTDAGNFAINPVTGCQFLGNTDEFGAPIFELPFGFVDDGSCYYNPGCTNDLYLEYDVLADFDNGSCLTLAVPGCTNPNACNYNENANSNDDSCTFPSISTDCEGNCYEGFNDFGSGCEQVVFGCVDPTALNYDSESGANTDDGSCIASVLGCTDATAFNYNPDANTDNGSCIPFAYGCIDDIACNYDENANTDNGSCVYAETYYDCAQICINDSDTDGVCDELEVLGCQDDIACNYNTAATDSGDCTYAAQNADCDGTCINNYADFGEGCELVTPGCTDSAALNYNENANTDNGSCIPFIYGCTDSTAFNYDLNANTDDGSCIPFIYGCIDDTALNYDLDANTDNNSCCFVGGCTDNTAFNYDAQACVDDGSCLPYVLGCTDETACSYNEDANTSDNSCTYAATYYDCDDICLNDSDEDSVCDELEIAGCTDSAYLEYDSTATDDDGSCATLAVPGCMDDFYAEYYNQGFVANTDNGSCDQVAVYGCTDLSAVNYSSEANVNDSTCYYNPGCTDATAFNYDENADYDDDSCVDIVEGCLDATAFNYDVNANTDDGSCVAIALGCIDSSALNYDLSANTDNGTCCYVAGCTDSAAFNFDSSACFDDGSCIAVVEGCTDVTALNYNSSANTDDNSCYYVLGCTDLTALNYNVSADQDDGSCCYVGGCTDSTAFNYDASACFDDGSCVAVVEGCTDSTALNYDLSANTDNGSCIAYVYGCVDSTACNYDSSANTSDGSCTYIEVDCSTCINGLVVETDSDGDGVVDCDEVAGCTDSTAFNYDSSATDDDGSCIAIVLGCINLSALNYDASATTDDGTCCYIAGCTDSTAFNYNSNACFDDGSCIAVVLGCTDSSALNYDSSANTDDDSCCYVGGCTDATAFNYNSTACFDDGTCIAIVEGCTDSSAFNYDSSANTDSGLCVPYSYGC
;
A
#
# COMPACT_ATOMS: atom_id res chain seq x y z
N MET A 1 54.58 74.22 1.35
CA MET A 1 54.83 74.26 2.81
C MET A 1 55.06 72.83 3.30
N LYS A 2 56.24 72.52 3.87
CA LYS A 2 56.61 71.37 4.76
C LYS A 2 56.29 69.95 4.23
N LYS A 3 57.08 68.88 4.39
CA LYS A 3 58.42 68.57 4.93
C LYS A 3 58.64 67.08 4.56
N VAL A 4 59.83 66.73 4.07
CA VAL A 4 60.72 65.64 4.53
C VAL A 4 60.11 64.23 4.77
N PHE A 5 60.52 63.22 4.01
CA PHE A 5 61.42 62.13 4.49
C PHE A 5 62.00 61.32 3.31
N ALA A 6 63.29 61.01 3.45
CA ALA A 6 64.15 60.29 2.51
C ALA A 6 64.25 58.79 2.88
N ILE A 7 64.80 58.00 1.94
CA ILE A 7 65.74 56.84 2.07
C ILE A 7 65.50 55.95 0.82
N LEU A 8 66.29 56.06 -0.26
CA LEU A 8 67.64 55.53 -0.49
C LEU A 8 67.67 53.99 -0.60
N PHE A 9 67.77 53.46 -1.83
CA PHE A 9 68.71 52.37 -2.16
C PHE A 9 69.03 52.36 -3.67
N CYS A 10 70.28 51.99 -3.94
CA CYS A 10 71.10 52.33 -5.09
C CYS A 10 70.71 51.68 -6.42
N ILE A 11 71.09 52.42 -7.46
CA ILE A 11 71.06 52.13 -8.88
C ILE A 11 72.48 51.65 -9.30
N PHE A 12 72.52 50.49 -10.00
CA PHE A 12 73.38 50.16 -11.17
C PHE A 12 74.87 49.78 -10.93
N PRO A 13 75.65 49.26 -11.92
CA PRO A 13 75.41 49.27 -13.38
C PRO A 13 75.93 48.09 -14.29
N LEU A 14 75.53 48.20 -15.58
CA LEU A 14 76.27 48.08 -16.86
C LEU A 14 76.89 46.76 -17.37
N TYR A 15 76.32 46.28 -18.48
CA TYR A 15 76.92 46.15 -19.83
C TYR A 15 78.47 46.23 -19.96
N ILE A 16 79.07 45.24 -20.64
CA ILE A 16 79.72 45.36 -21.97
C ILE A 16 80.26 43.99 -22.42
N HIS A 17 80.01 43.68 -23.69
CA HIS A 17 80.64 42.65 -24.50
C HIS A 17 82.04 43.12 -24.96
N ALA A 18 83.09 42.31 -24.75
CA ALA A 18 84.25 42.27 -25.67
C ALA A 18 85.14 41.04 -25.44
N GLN A 19 85.20 40.22 -26.50
CA GLN A 19 86.33 39.44 -27.03
C GLN A 19 87.04 38.33 -26.22
N THR A 20 87.24 37.25 -26.97
CA THR A 20 88.15 36.12 -26.76
C THR A 20 89.57 36.50 -26.37
N GLY A 21 90.13 35.76 -25.40
CA GLY A 21 91.58 35.66 -25.21
C GLY A 21 91.99 35.39 -23.77
N CYS A 22 92.11 34.12 -23.39
CA CYS A 22 92.76 33.71 -22.14
C CYS A 22 94.20 34.25 -22.06
N ALA A 23 94.60 34.79 -20.91
CA ALA A 23 95.74 34.30 -20.15
C ALA A 23 95.99 35.14 -18.89
N ASP A 24 96.14 34.43 -17.78
CA ASP A 24 96.76 34.87 -16.55
C ASP A 24 98.21 35.32 -16.77
N SER A 25 98.57 36.53 -16.32
CA SER A 25 99.71 36.75 -15.43
C SER A 25 99.88 38.23 -15.04
N ALA A 26 99.56 38.50 -13.77
CA ALA A 26 100.27 39.41 -12.86
C ALA A 26 100.64 40.84 -13.31
N ALA A 27 100.02 41.87 -12.69
CA ALA A 27 100.75 42.88 -11.88
C ALA A 27 99.83 44.02 -11.38
N ILE A 28 99.51 43.97 -10.08
CA ILE A 28 99.68 45.01 -9.04
C ILE A 28 99.33 46.48 -9.35
N ASN A 29 98.33 46.97 -8.58
CA ASN A 29 98.01 48.35 -8.17
C ASN A 29 99.22 49.32 -8.01
N TYR A 30 99.02 50.62 -8.28
CA TYR A 30 99.00 51.72 -7.26
C TYR A 30 99.18 53.13 -7.90
N TYR A 31 98.18 53.98 -7.66
CA TYR A 31 98.25 55.37 -7.14
C TYR A 31 98.77 56.59 -7.95
N CYS A 32 98.09 57.70 -7.66
CA CYS A 32 98.45 59.08 -7.94
C CYS A 32 99.70 59.58 -7.20
N ASN A 33 100.53 60.31 -7.96
CA ASN A 33 101.16 61.61 -7.68
C ASN A 33 102.32 61.74 -6.67
N THR A 34 103.50 62.15 -7.19
CA THR A 34 104.37 63.22 -6.63
C THR A 34 105.31 63.81 -7.71
N ASP A 35 105.39 65.15 -7.73
CA ASP A 35 106.57 66.03 -7.88
C ASP A 35 107.45 66.18 -9.16
N ALA A 36 107.76 67.47 -9.41
CA ALA A 36 108.83 68.09 -10.23
C ALA A 36 108.67 68.09 -11.77
N GLY A 37 109.04 69.11 -12.56
CA GLY A 37 109.84 70.32 -12.35
C GLY A 37 110.93 70.46 -13.44
N ASN A 38 110.81 71.51 -14.28
CA ASN A 38 111.87 72.31 -14.94
C ASN A 38 112.76 71.81 -16.12
N PHE A 39 112.81 72.69 -17.14
CA PHE A 39 113.95 73.27 -17.89
C PHE A 39 115.06 72.38 -18.51
N ALA A 40 115.34 72.69 -19.79
CA ALA A 40 116.58 72.42 -20.52
C ALA A 40 117.78 73.25 -20.00
N ILE A 41 119.02 72.69 -19.97
CA ILE A 41 120.30 73.37 -20.31
C ILE A 41 121.47 72.37 -20.57
N ASN A 42 121.92 72.26 -21.85
CA ASN A 42 123.27 72.35 -22.48
C ASN A 42 124.61 71.78 -21.85
N PRO A 43 125.81 71.79 -22.53
CA PRO A 43 126.61 70.62 -23.01
C PRO A 43 128.07 70.56 -22.44
N VAL A 44 128.92 69.60 -22.86
CA VAL A 44 130.41 69.69 -22.76
C VAL A 44 131.15 68.97 -23.91
N THR A 45 132.31 69.52 -24.31
CA THR A 45 133.20 69.32 -25.48
C THR A 45 134.65 68.83 -25.15
N GLY A 46 135.30 68.04 -26.05
CA GLY A 46 136.66 68.35 -26.63
C GLY A 46 137.76 67.26 -26.82
N CYS A 47 138.21 66.95 -28.08
CA CYS A 47 139.62 66.63 -28.54
C CYS A 47 139.78 66.83 -30.07
N GLN A 48 141.06 66.89 -30.52
CA GLN A 48 141.65 67.01 -31.88
C GLN A 48 142.24 65.69 -32.45
N PHE A 49 142.03 65.40 -33.75
CA PHE A 49 142.75 64.34 -34.50
C PHE A 49 143.67 64.90 -35.60
N LEU A 50 144.89 64.35 -35.74
CA LEU A 50 145.99 64.81 -36.62
C LEU A 50 146.22 63.94 -37.88
N GLY A 51 145.19 63.24 -38.36
CA GLY A 51 145.10 62.83 -39.77
C GLY A 51 145.99 61.69 -40.29
N ASN A 52 146.51 60.78 -39.45
CA ASN A 52 147.19 59.56 -39.94
C ASN A 52 146.77 58.29 -39.18
N THR A 53 146.74 57.15 -39.89
CA THR A 53 146.31 55.81 -39.45
C THR A 53 147.44 54.78 -39.49
N ASP A 54 147.31 53.65 -38.79
CA ASP A 54 148.21 52.49 -38.89
C ASP A 54 147.83 51.53 -40.04
N GLU A 55 148.56 50.41 -40.20
CA GLU A 55 148.48 49.48 -41.34
C GLU A 55 147.14 48.68 -41.44
N PHE A 56 146.18 48.93 -40.56
CA PHE A 56 144.79 48.47 -40.70
C PHE A 56 143.77 49.61 -40.84
N GLY A 57 144.21 50.85 -41.01
CA GLY A 57 143.34 52.01 -41.20
C GLY A 57 142.76 52.60 -39.90
N ALA A 58 143.32 52.27 -38.73
CA ALA A 58 142.91 52.86 -37.46
C ALA A 58 143.82 54.05 -37.06
N PRO A 59 143.25 55.18 -36.62
CA PRO A 59 144.02 56.34 -36.15
C PRO A 59 144.76 56.13 -34.82
N ILE A 60 146.02 56.59 -34.71
CA ILE A 60 146.91 56.44 -33.54
C ILE A 60 146.83 57.68 -32.63
N PHE A 61 146.73 57.51 -31.30
CA PHE A 61 146.73 58.58 -30.28
C PHE A 61 147.81 58.34 -29.21
N GLU A 62 148.54 59.37 -28.77
CA GLU A 62 149.32 59.35 -27.51
C GLU A 62 148.91 60.49 -26.57
N LEU A 63 148.70 60.15 -25.29
CA LEU A 63 148.29 61.06 -24.21
C LEU A 63 149.49 61.63 -23.44
N PRO A 64 149.49 62.92 -23.03
CA PRO A 64 150.47 63.46 -22.09
C PRO A 64 149.99 63.33 -20.62
N PHE A 65 150.69 62.49 -19.87
CA PHE A 65 150.79 62.33 -18.40
C PHE A 65 149.60 62.72 -17.50
N GLY A 66 148.87 61.69 -17.06
CA GLY A 66 147.85 61.74 -16.01
C GLY A 66 146.45 61.32 -16.47
N PHE A 67 146.28 61.04 -17.76
CA PHE A 67 145.05 60.57 -18.41
C PHE A 67 144.98 59.04 -18.54
N VAL A 68 143.75 58.51 -18.46
CA VAL A 68 143.26 57.38 -19.27
C VAL A 68 142.15 57.98 -20.16
N ASP A 69 142.20 57.76 -21.47
CA ASP A 69 141.26 58.33 -22.46
C ASP A 69 139.83 57.77 -22.31
N ASP A 70 138.81 58.64 -22.35
CA ASP A 70 137.38 58.32 -22.33
C ASP A 70 136.60 58.79 -23.59
N GLY A 71 137.30 59.26 -24.64
CA GLY A 71 136.72 59.45 -25.99
C GLY A 71 135.83 60.69 -26.19
N SER A 72 136.05 61.79 -25.48
CA SER A 72 135.15 62.95 -25.43
C SER A 72 135.31 64.00 -26.56
N CYS A 73 135.53 63.57 -27.81
CA CYS A 73 136.25 64.41 -28.79
C CYS A 73 135.81 64.31 -30.26
N TYR A 74 134.81 65.10 -30.64
CA TYR A 74 134.20 65.02 -31.96
C TYR A 74 134.17 66.40 -32.64
N TYR A 75 134.81 66.51 -33.83
CA TYR A 75 134.52 67.57 -34.80
C TYR A 75 133.27 67.18 -35.56
N ASN A 76 132.46 68.16 -35.97
CA ASN A 76 131.25 67.92 -36.75
C ASN A 76 131.47 68.38 -38.20
N PRO A 77 132.12 67.55 -39.03
CA PRO A 77 132.23 67.84 -40.45
C PRO A 77 130.83 67.69 -41.09
N GLY A 78 130.34 68.75 -41.72
CA GLY A 78 128.98 68.82 -42.25
C GLY A 78 128.77 70.03 -43.15
N CYS A 79 127.59 70.15 -43.78
CA CYS A 79 127.36 71.19 -44.78
C CYS A 79 127.24 72.55 -44.09
N THR A 80 128.05 73.52 -44.50
CA THR A 80 128.06 74.86 -43.87
C THR A 80 127.21 75.90 -44.62
N ASN A 81 126.44 75.50 -45.64
CA ASN A 81 125.62 76.41 -46.45
C ASN A 81 124.12 76.17 -46.20
N ASP A 82 123.44 77.19 -45.67
CA ASP A 82 122.04 77.15 -45.23
C ASP A 82 121.00 77.03 -46.35
N LEU A 83 121.41 77.10 -47.62
CA LEU A 83 120.54 76.85 -48.76
C LEU A 83 120.40 75.36 -49.14
N TYR A 84 121.07 74.46 -48.42
CA TYR A 84 121.05 73.01 -48.66
C TYR A 84 120.44 72.28 -47.46
N LEU A 85 119.73 71.18 -47.71
CA LEU A 85 119.05 70.42 -46.65
C LEU A 85 120.00 69.83 -45.62
N GLU A 86 121.20 69.49 -46.05
CA GLU A 86 122.21 68.91 -45.18
C GLU A 86 122.91 69.97 -44.31
N TYR A 87 122.48 71.24 -44.37
CA TYR A 87 123.03 72.33 -43.58
C TYR A 87 122.99 72.00 -42.09
N ASP A 88 124.18 71.91 -41.51
CA ASP A 88 124.36 71.69 -40.10
C ASP A 88 124.88 72.99 -39.48
N VAL A 89 124.03 73.62 -38.68
CA VAL A 89 124.32 74.90 -38.02
C VAL A 89 125.53 74.79 -37.06
N LEU A 90 125.92 73.57 -36.68
CA LEU A 90 127.06 73.26 -35.83
C LEU A 90 128.29 72.78 -36.61
N ALA A 91 128.17 72.58 -37.93
CA ALA A 91 129.30 72.22 -38.77
C ALA A 91 130.24 73.42 -38.93
N ASP A 92 131.49 73.21 -38.56
CA ASP A 92 132.53 74.23 -38.56
C ASP A 92 133.48 74.12 -39.77
N PHE A 93 133.30 73.10 -40.62
CA PHE A 93 133.99 72.93 -41.89
C PHE A 93 133.24 71.98 -42.85
N ASP A 94 133.08 72.42 -44.11
CA ASP A 94 132.37 71.67 -45.16
C ASP A 94 133.23 70.51 -45.71
N ASN A 95 132.78 69.29 -45.44
CA ASN A 95 133.41 68.05 -45.90
C ASN A 95 132.89 67.58 -47.27
N GLY A 96 132.17 68.44 -48.01
CA GLY A 96 131.54 68.13 -49.28
C GLY A 96 130.16 67.51 -49.16
N SER A 97 129.51 67.62 -48.00
CA SER A 97 128.19 67.05 -47.74
C SER A 97 127.00 67.92 -48.16
N CYS A 98 127.23 69.16 -48.64
CA CYS A 98 126.18 69.99 -49.26
C CYS A 98 125.80 69.44 -50.64
N LEU A 99 124.82 68.54 -50.71
CA LEU A 99 124.47 67.82 -51.95
C LEU A 99 123.09 68.19 -52.47
N THR A 100 122.11 68.44 -51.59
CA THR A 100 120.70 68.66 -51.99
C THR A 100 120.26 70.08 -51.69
N LEU A 101 119.98 70.86 -52.74
CA LEU A 101 119.45 72.22 -52.58
C LEU A 101 118.06 72.17 -51.94
N ALA A 102 117.84 72.97 -50.89
CA ALA A 102 116.57 73.05 -50.19
C ALA A 102 115.54 73.81 -51.05
N VAL A 103 114.47 73.14 -51.46
CA VAL A 103 113.28 73.69 -52.12
C VAL A 103 112.20 73.83 -51.03
N PRO A 104 111.87 75.06 -50.59
CA PRO A 104 110.89 75.30 -49.54
C PRO A 104 109.46 75.01 -50.03
N GLY A 105 108.67 74.34 -49.21
CA GLY A 105 107.23 74.11 -49.42
C GLY A 105 106.70 72.99 -48.53
N CYS A 106 105.38 72.81 -48.45
CA CYS A 106 104.80 71.78 -47.60
C CYS A 106 105.21 70.35 -48.01
N THR A 107 105.92 69.63 -47.14
CA THR A 107 106.43 68.28 -47.40
C THR A 107 105.55 67.16 -46.83
N ASN A 108 104.42 67.47 -46.18
CA ASN A 108 103.53 66.46 -45.62
C ASN A 108 102.50 66.00 -46.67
N PRO A 109 102.52 64.72 -47.12
CA PRO A 109 101.60 64.22 -48.15
C PRO A 109 100.11 64.26 -47.75
N ASN A 110 99.79 64.49 -46.48
CA ASN A 110 98.42 64.61 -45.97
C ASN A 110 97.93 66.07 -45.86
N ALA A 111 98.74 67.05 -46.26
CA ALA A 111 98.34 68.45 -46.33
C ALA A 111 97.70 68.76 -47.69
N CYS A 112 96.69 69.63 -47.71
CA CYS A 112 95.96 70.02 -48.92
C CYS A 112 96.82 70.77 -49.94
N ASN A 113 97.92 71.38 -49.51
CA ASN A 113 98.89 72.06 -50.36
C ASN A 113 100.27 71.36 -50.36
N TYR A 114 100.28 70.03 -50.17
CA TYR A 114 101.49 69.22 -50.33
C TYR A 114 102.15 69.46 -51.69
N ASN A 115 103.47 69.68 -51.68
CA ASN A 115 104.26 69.82 -52.88
C ASN A 115 105.30 68.70 -52.94
N GLU A 116 105.12 67.77 -53.88
CA GLU A 116 106.02 66.62 -54.08
C GLU A 116 107.47 66.99 -54.42
N ASN A 117 107.71 68.23 -54.87
CA ASN A 117 109.04 68.73 -55.20
C ASN A 117 109.68 69.54 -54.06
N ALA A 118 108.93 69.82 -52.98
CA ALA A 118 109.47 70.44 -51.80
C ALA A 118 110.22 69.39 -50.97
N ASN A 119 111.44 69.73 -50.58
CA ASN A 119 112.27 68.84 -49.78
C ASN A 119 112.64 69.48 -48.43
N SER A 120 112.25 70.74 -48.21
CA SER A 120 112.32 71.47 -46.94
C SER A 120 110.94 72.04 -46.60
N ASN A 121 110.39 71.71 -45.42
CA ASN A 121 109.12 72.29 -44.99
C ASN A 121 109.31 73.75 -44.57
N ASP A 122 108.49 74.66 -45.10
CA ASP A 122 108.52 76.10 -44.81
C ASP A 122 107.36 76.56 -43.90
N ASP A 123 106.73 75.61 -43.20
CA ASP A 123 105.54 75.78 -42.36
C ASP A 123 104.30 76.30 -43.10
N SER A 124 104.27 76.17 -44.44
CA SER A 124 103.10 76.56 -45.25
C SER A 124 101.99 75.50 -45.31
N CYS A 125 102.14 74.33 -44.70
CA CYS A 125 101.16 73.23 -44.77
C CYS A 125 99.77 73.63 -44.26
N THR A 126 98.74 73.44 -45.10
CA THR A 126 97.33 73.56 -44.73
C THR A 126 96.69 72.18 -44.67
N PHE A 127 95.97 71.88 -43.59
CA PHE A 127 95.27 70.60 -43.40
C PHE A 127 93.75 70.82 -43.41
N PRO A 128 92.95 69.84 -43.85
CA PRO A 128 91.50 69.96 -43.81
C PRO A 128 90.99 69.83 -42.35
N SER A 129 89.77 70.32 -42.10
CA SER A 129 89.13 70.22 -40.78
C SER A 129 88.73 68.78 -40.45
N ILE A 130 88.45 68.45 -39.18
CA ILE A 130 88.21 67.05 -38.76
C ILE A 130 87.02 66.39 -39.47
N SER A 131 86.09 67.19 -40.00
CA SER A 131 84.84 66.74 -40.60
C SER A 131 84.76 66.97 -42.12
N THR A 132 85.84 67.43 -42.77
CA THR A 132 85.89 67.66 -44.22
C THR A 132 87.14 67.10 -44.87
N ASP A 133 87.10 66.82 -46.17
CA ASP A 133 88.28 66.59 -46.99
C ASP A 133 88.95 67.91 -47.46
N CYS A 134 90.05 67.80 -48.21
CA CYS A 134 90.80 68.96 -48.73
C CYS A 134 90.08 69.77 -49.81
N GLU A 135 88.94 69.28 -50.31
CA GLU A 135 88.09 69.94 -51.30
C GLU A 135 86.83 70.54 -50.65
N GLY A 136 86.63 70.30 -49.35
CA GLY A 136 85.55 70.86 -48.54
C GLY A 136 84.31 69.98 -48.44
N ASN A 137 84.38 68.70 -48.83
CA ASN A 137 83.25 67.77 -48.71
C ASN A 137 83.25 67.06 -47.34
N CYS A 138 82.07 66.75 -46.79
CA CYS A 138 81.94 66.06 -45.51
C CYS A 138 82.37 64.58 -45.58
N TYR A 139 82.99 64.06 -44.52
CA TYR A 139 83.26 62.62 -44.40
C TYR A 139 81.97 61.80 -44.20
N GLU A 140 82.01 60.51 -44.54
CA GLU A 140 80.91 59.57 -44.35
C GLU A 140 80.50 59.51 -42.86
N GLY A 141 79.25 59.91 -42.56
CA GLY A 141 78.71 60.09 -41.21
C GLY A 141 78.47 61.54 -40.76
N PHE A 142 78.84 62.52 -41.59
CA PHE A 142 78.56 63.94 -41.42
C PHE A 142 77.83 64.50 -42.66
N ASN A 143 76.82 65.34 -42.47
CA ASN A 143 76.07 65.98 -43.56
C ASN A 143 76.18 67.52 -43.49
N ASP A 144 76.18 68.18 -44.65
CA ASP A 144 76.17 69.66 -44.72
C ASP A 144 74.73 70.17 -44.78
N PHE A 145 74.27 70.79 -43.70
CA PHE A 145 72.95 71.40 -43.58
C PHE A 145 72.96 72.92 -43.88
N GLY A 146 74.05 73.45 -44.46
CA GLY A 146 74.17 74.85 -44.90
C GLY A 146 74.93 75.77 -43.95
N SER A 147 75.48 75.23 -42.86
CA SER A 147 76.37 75.94 -41.91
C SER A 147 77.69 75.20 -41.63
N GLY A 148 77.98 74.11 -42.36
CA GLY A 148 79.15 73.25 -42.16
C GLY A 148 78.74 71.79 -41.89
N CYS A 149 79.74 70.89 -41.87
CA CYS A 149 79.53 69.44 -41.69
C CYS A 149 79.27 69.07 -40.22
N GLU A 150 78.07 68.59 -39.90
CA GLU A 150 77.61 68.21 -38.56
C GLU A 150 77.27 66.71 -38.46
N GLN A 151 77.40 66.12 -37.26
CA GLN A 151 77.20 64.70 -36.99
C GLN A 151 75.70 64.36 -36.97
N VAL A 152 75.30 63.23 -37.58
CA VAL A 152 73.92 62.74 -37.58
C VAL A 152 73.60 62.06 -36.24
N VAL A 153 72.63 62.57 -35.49
CA VAL A 153 72.14 61.99 -34.22
C VAL A 153 70.66 61.66 -34.36
N PHE A 154 70.34 60.36 -34.27
CA PHE A 154 68.99 59.80 -34.41
C PHE A 154 68.22 59.90 -33.09
N GLY A 155 66.97 60.36 -33.13
CA GLY A 155 66.06 60.46 -31.97
C GLY A 155 64.84 61.34 -32.28
N CYS A 156 63.92 61.51 -31.32
CA CYS A 156 62.69 62.26 -31.57
C CYS A 156 62.92 63.77 -31.66
N VAL A 157 62.72 64.35 -32.84
CA VAL A 157 62.93 65.78 -33.14
C VAL A 157 61.67 66.65 -33.08
N ASP A 158 60.51 66.08 -32.76
CA ASP A 158 59.25 66.83 -32.64
C ASP A 158 59.08 67.42 -31.23
N PRO A 159 59.11 68.76 -31.07
CA PRO A 159 58.98 69.43 -29.78
C PRO A 159 57.62 69.26 -29.08
N THR A 160 56.65 68.62 -29.74
CA THR A 160 55.31 68.31 -29.21
C THR A 160 55.11 66.84 -28.80
N ALA A 161 56.09 65.98 -29.06
CA ALA A 161 56.10 64.59 -28.65
C ALA A 161 56.48 64.42 -27.16
N LEU A 162 55.92 63.41 -26.51
CA LEU A 162 56.14 63.14 -25.07
C LEU A 162 57.59 62.77 -24.73
N ASN A 163 58.28 62.14 -25.67
CA ASN A 163 59.68 61.76 -25.57
C ASN A 163 60.58 62.65 -26.46
N TYR A 164 60.22 63.92 -26.64
CA TYR A 164 61.06 64.88 -27.36
C TYR A 164 62.47 64.95 -26.76
N ASP A 165 63.47 64.67 -27.59
CA ASP A 165 64.85 64.42 -27.20
C ASP A 165 65.66 65.73 -27.07
N SER A 166 65.16 66.63 -26.21
CA SER A 166 65.69 68.00 -26.08
C SER A 166 67.09 68.11 -25.48
N GLU A 167 67.60 67.06 -24.82
CA GLU A 167 68.92 67.04 -24.17
C GLU A 167 69.97 66.19 -24.92
N SER A 168 69.57 65.36 -25.89
CA SER A 168 70.46 64.44 -26.63
C SER A 168 70.97 65.00 -27.96
N GLY A 169 70.45 66.15 -28.41
CA GLY A 169 70.91 66.83 -29.63
C GLY A 169 70.48 66.13 -30.92
N ALA A 170 69.43 65.30 -30.87
CA ALA A 170 68.88 64.61 -32.03
C ALA A 170 68.48 65.63 -33.11
N ASN A 171 68.97 65.40 -34.33
CA ASN A 171 68.73 66.26 -35.50
C ASN A 171 68.12 65.49 -36.68
N THR A 172 67.91 64.18 -36.52
CA THR A 172 67.33 63.30 -37.53
C THR A 172 66.32 62.37 -36.87
N ASP A 173 65.06 62.40 -37.31
CA ASP A 173 63.98 61.57 -36.77
C ASP A 173 64.17 60.09 -37.14
N ASP A 174 64.13 59.21 -36.15
CA ASP A 174 64.21 57.75 -36.32
C ASP A 174 62.85 57.04 -36.19
N GLY A 175 61.76 57.81 -36.05
CA GLY A 175 60.41 57.29 -35.88
C GLY A 175 60.08 56.90 -34.44
N SER A 176 60.93 57.24 -33.47
CA SER A 176 60.68 57.01 -32.04
C SER A 176 59.71 58.00 -31.40
N CYS A 177 59.25 59.04 -32.10
CA CYS A 177 58.35 60.05 -31.54
C CYS A 177 57.00 59.48 -31.09
N ILE A 178 56.71 59.62 -29.80
CA ILE A 178 55.43 59.26 -29.18
C ILE A 178 54.55 60.51 -29.14
N ALA A 179 53.51 60.51 -29.98
CA ALA A 179 52.54 61.60 -30.03
C ALA A 179 51.80 61.77 -28.69
N SER A 180 51.61 63.01 -28.25
CA SER A 180 50.74 63.32 -27.12
C SER A 180 49.27 63.16 -27.55
N VAL A 181 48.63 62.09 -27.09
CA VAL A 181 47.21 61.83 -27.34
C VAL A 181 46.44 62.43 -26.17
N LEU A 182 45.86 63.61 -26.42
CA LEU A 182 45.08 64.36 -25.44
C LEU A 182 43.71 63.69 -25.24
N GLY A 183 43.40 63.32 -24.01
CA GLY A 183 42.11 62.72 -23.63
C GLY A 183 42.08 62.36 -22.16
N CYS A 184 40.93 61.97 -21.63
CA CYS A 184 40.85 61.61 -20.22
C CYS A 184 41.63 60.31 -19.95
N THR A 185 42.61 60.37 -19.03
CA THR A 185 43.46 59.21 -18.66
C THR A 185 42.95 58.46 -17.43
N ASP A 186 41.85 58.91 -16.82
CA ASP A 186 41.23 58.25 -15.66
C ASP A 186 40.30 57.12 -16.13
N ALA A 187 40.67 55.87 -15.85
CA ALA A 187 39.90 54.68 -16.20
C ALA A 187 38.49 54.62 -15.54
N THR A 188 38.20 55.53 -14.60
CA THR A 188 36.91 55.67 -13.93
C THR A 188 36.07 56.85 -14.43
N ALA A 189 36.46 57.50 -15.52
CA ALA A 189 35.69 58.56 -16.17
C ALA A 189 34.94 58.04 -17.41
N PHE A 190 33.77 58.61 -17.69
CA PHE A 190 32.90 58.24 -18.80
C PHE A 190 33.57 58.37 -20.17
N ASN A 191 34.38 59.42 -20.35
CA ASN A 191 35.13 59.66 -21.58
C ASN A 191 36.60 59.23 -21.47
N TYR A 192 36.89 58.20 -20.64
CA TYR A 192 38.20 57.56 -20.60
C TYR A 192 38.61 57.13 -22.00
N ASN A 193 39.79 57.57 -22.43
CA ASN A 193 40.36 57.15 -23.70
C ASN A 193 41.59 56.25 -23.40
N PRO A 194 41.52 54.94 -23.68
CA PRO A 194 42.63 54.03 -23.42
C PRO A 194 43.89 54.34 -24.24
N ASP A 195 43.75 55.09 -25.33
CA ASP A 195 44.87 55.55 -26.16
C ASP A 195 45.41 56.91 -25.71
N ALA A 196 44.72 57.62 -24.80
CA ALA A 196 45.19 58.89 -24.28
C ALA A 196 46.31 58.70 -23.26
N ASN A 197 47.41 59.40 -23.49
CA ASN A 197 48.60 59.36 -22.63
C ASN A 197 48.86 60.71 -21.93
N THR A 198 48.02 61.71 -22.18
CA THR A 198 48.11 63.06 -21.60
C THR A 198 46.71 63.59 -21.27
N ASP A 199 46.42 63.81 -19.98
CA ASP A 199 45.12 64.34 -19.53
C ASP A 199 44.96 65.82 -19.89
N ASN A 200 43.89 66.14 -20.61
CA ASN A 200 43.54 67.51 -21.03
C ASN A 200 42.49 68.16 -20.12
N GLY A 201 42.15 67.55 -18.99
CA GLY A 201 41.14 68.03 -18.04
C GLY A 201 39.70 67.81 -18.50
N SER A 202 39.49 66.98 -19.53
CA SER A 202 38.17 66.67 -20.06
C SER A 202 37.45 65.53 -19.32
N CYS A 203 38.04 64.94 -18.28
CA CYS A 203 37.45 63.80 -17.57
C CYS A 203 36.04 64.11 -17.01
N ILE A 204 35.04 63.40 -17.54
CA ILE A 204 33.64 63.48 -17.12
C ILE A 204 33.37 62.30 -16.18
N PRO A 205 32.95 62.53 -14.92
CA PRO A 205 32.57 61.44 -14.03
C PRO A 205 31.30 60.73 -14.52
N PHE A 206 31.18 59.44 -14.23
CA PHE A 206 29.93 58.68 -14.45
C PHE A 206 28.80 59.32 -13.64
N ALA A 207 27.81 59.88 -14.33
CA ALA A 207 26.57 60.39 -13.75
C ALA A 207 25.47 59.38 -14.08
N TYR A 208 25.14 58.57 -13.09
CA TYR A 208 24.18 57.48 -13.21
C TYR A 208 22.74 58.01 -13.15
N GLY A 209 21.95 57.71 -14.17
CA GLY A 209 20.54 58.09 -14.28
C GLY A 209 20.02 57.72 -15.67
N CYS A 210 18.72 57.89 -15.91
CA CYS A 210 18.16 57.54 -17.21
C CYS A 210 18.61 58.55 -18.29
N ILE A 211 19.20 58.05 -19.38
CA ILE A 211 19.72 58.86 -20.50
C ILE A 211 18.80 58.88 -21.72
N ASP A 212 17.68 58.15 -21.67
CA ASP A 212 16.69 58.07 -22.74
C ASP A 212 15.68 59.23 -22.62
N ASP A 213 15.64 60.11 -23.63
CA ASP A 213 14.83 61.33 -23.62
C ASP A 213 13.32 61.09 -23.71
N ILE A 214 12.90 59.83 -23.93
CA ILE A 214 11.51 59.38 -23.95
C ILE A 214 11.08 58.80 -22.59
N ALA A 215 12.02 58.53 -21.67
CA ALA A 215 11.72 58.02 -20.34
C ALA A 215 11.28 59.13 -19.36
N CYS A 216 10.37 58.78 -18.45
CA CYS A 216 9.74 59.67 -17.49
C CYS A 216 10.65 60.19 -16.37
N ASN A 217 11.73 59.46 -16.10
CA ASN A 217 12.78 59.89 -15.19
C ASN A 217 14.08 60.20 -15.94
N TYR A 218 13.99 60.60 -17.22
CA TYR A 218 15.10 61.15 -17.97
C TYR A 218 15.80 62.25 -17.15
N ASP A 219 17.11 62.09 -16.96
CA ASP A 219 17.95 63.07 -16.30
C ASP A 219 18.91 63.65 -17.34
N GLU A 220 18.71 64.92 -17.68
CA GLU A 220 19.55 65.67 -18.61
C GLU A 220 21.03 65.78 -18.19
N ASN A 221 21.34 65.45 -16.92
CA ASN A 221 22.70 65.44 -16.37
C ASN A 221 23.30 64.03 -16.26
N ALA A 222 22.51 62.98 -16.51
CA ALA A 222 23.01 61.62 -16.57
C ALA A 222 23.74 61.38 -17.91
N ASN A 223 24.87 60.71 -17.84
CA ASN A 223 25.64 60.32 -19.03
C ASN A 223 25.77 58.80 -19.14
N THR A 224 25.29 58.06 -18.15
CA THR A 224 25.41 56.61 -18.07
C THR A 224 24.12 56.03 -17.52
N ASP A 225 23.47 55.20 -18.33
CA ASP A 225 22.27 54.48 -17.90
C ASP A 225 22.62 53.47 -16.80
N ASN A 226 21.89 53.52 -15.70
CA ASN A 226 21.99 52.57 -14.59
C ASN A 226 20.82 51.58 -14.58
N GLY A 227 20.05 51.49 -15.67
CA GLY A 227 18.85 50.66 -15.79
C GLY A 227 17.67 51.22 -15.02
N SER A 228 17.70 52.51 -14.65
CA SER A 228 16.60 53.16 -13.93
C SER A 228 15.54 53.77 -14.84
N CYS A 229 15.70 53.74 -16.17
CA CYS A 229 14.73 54.31 -17.11
C CYS A 229 13.31 53.74 -16.90
N VAL A 230 12.40 54.61 -16.49
CA VAL A 230 10.98 54.35 -16.34
C VAL A 230 10.29 54.99 -17.53
N TYR A 231 9.72 54.20 -18.41
CA TYR A 231 8.96 54.68 -19.56
C TYR A 231 7.49 54.83 -19.17
N ALA A 232 6.79 55.77 -19.80
CA ALA A 232 5.34 55.85 -19.65
C ALA A 232 4.72 54.57 -20.23
N GLU A 233 3.70 54.05 -19.56
CA GLU A 233 2.94 52.92 -20.09
C GLU A 233 2.29 53.33 -21.42
N THR A 234 2.09 52.36 -22.32
CA THR A 234 1.48 52.66 -23.63
C THR A 234 0.14 53.35 -23.39
N TYR A 235 -0.11 54.46 -24.08
CA TYR A 235 -1.28 55.36 -23.97
C TYR A 235 -1.29 56.39 -22.82
N TYR A 236 -0.42 56.25 -21.81
CA TYR A 236 -0.26 57.23 -20.73
C TYR A 236 0.95 58.13 -20.93
N ASP A 237 0.93 59.31 -20.31
CA ASP A 237 2.08 60.20 -20.18
C ASP A 237 2.89 59.91 -18.90
N CYS A 238 4.00 60.61 -18.73
CA CYS A 238 4.92 60.40 -17.61
C CYS A 238 4.41 60.84 -16.24
N ALA A 239 3.24 61.48 -16.17
CA ALA A 239 2.52 61.75 -14.94
C ALA A 239 1.44 60.70 -14.66
N GLN A 240 1.40 59.60 -15.43
CA GLN A 240 0.33 58.60 -15.46
C GLN A 240 -1.02 59.21 -15.84
N ILE A 241 -0.99 60.28 -16.65
CA ILE A 241 -2.20 60.92 -17.18
C ILE A 241 -2.39 60.40 -18.58
N CYS A 242 -3.61 59.96 -18.88
CA CYS A 242 -3.91 59.46 -20.19
C CYS A 242 -3.74 60.54 -21.30
N ILE A 243 -3.19 60.14 -22.46
CA ILE A 243 -2.97 61.02 -23.61
C ILE A 243 -4.28 61.27 -24.41
N ASN A 244 -5.15 60.27 -24.52
CA ASN A 244 -6.49 60.35 -25.13
C ASN A 244 -7.51 59.77 -24.15
N ASP A 245 -8.20 60.65 -23.41
CA ASP A 245 -9.21 60.29 -22.42
C ASP A 245 -10.44 61.19 -22.65
N SER A 246 -11.40 60.64 -23.37
CA SER A 246 -12.56 61.34 -23.90
C SER A 246 -13.62 61.61 -22.83
N ASP A 247 -13.71 60.77 -21.80
CA ASP A 247 -14.71 60.88 -20.73
C ASP A 247 -14.15 61.36 -19.38
N THR A 248 -12.82 61.52 -19.30
CA THR A 248 -12.02 62.07 -18.19
C THR A 248 -12.01 61.24 -16.92
N ASP A 249 -12.19 59.92 -17.03
CA ASP A 249 -12.20 59.00 -15.89
C ASP A 249 -10.79 58.53 -15.46
N GLY A 250 -9.76 58.85 -16.25
CA GLY A 250 -8.36 58.52 -16.00
C GLY A 250 -7.88 57.23 -16.66
N VAL A 251 -8.71 56.55 -17.44
CA VAL A 251 -8.33 55.46 -18.35
C VAL A 251 -8.27 55.99 -19.78
N CYS A 252 -7.39 55.41 -20.60
CA CYS A 252 -7.26 55.83 -22.00
C CYS A 252 -8.27 55.20 -22.92
N ASP A 253 -8.77 55.97 -23.89
CA ASP A 253 -9.68 55.56 -24.95
C ASP A 253 -9.23 54.24 -25.64
N GLU A 254 -7.92 54.05 -25.86
CA GLU A 254 -7.37 52.82 -26.48
C GLU A 254 -7.25 51.62 -25.52
N LEU A 255 -7.36 51.86 -24.22
CA LEU A 255 -7.38 50.87 -23.13
C LEU A 255 -8.77 50.72 -22.51
N GLU A 256 -9.77 51.43 -23.06
CA GLU A 256 -11.12 51.36 -22.56
C GLU A 256 -11.75 50.01 -22.88
N VAL A 257 -12.16 49.31 -21.83
CA VAL A 257 -12.91 48.06 -21.95
C VAL A 257 -14.38 48.40 -21.77
N LEU A 258 -15.14 48.37 -22.87
CA LEU A 258 -16.57 48.58 -22.86
C LEU A 258 -17.26 47.40 -22.15
N GLY A 259 -17.95 47.66 -21.05
CA GLY A 259 -18.65 46.63 -20.28
C GLY A 259 -19.46 47.19 -19.12
N CYS A 260 -20.27 46.35 -18.48
CA CYS A 260 -21.06 46.82 -17.36
C CYS A 260 -20.17 47.05 -16.13
N GLN A 261 -20.18 48.27 -15.58
CA GLN A 261 -19.41 48.66 -14.39
C GLN A 261 -20.19 48.53 -13.07
N ASP A 262 -21.43 48.06 -13.14
CA ASP A 262 -22.32 47.89 -11.98
C ASP A 262 -22.05 46.53 -11.31
N ASP A 263 -21.53 46.52 -10.07
CA ASP A 263 -21.07 45.33 -9.36
C ASP A 263 -22.17 44.31 -9.02
N ILE A 264 -23.43 44.69 -9.25
CA ILE A 264 -24.63 43.84 -9.11
C ILE A 264 -25.15 43.28 -10.44
N ALA A 265 -24.54 43.60 -11.58
CA ALA A 265 -24.92 43.06 -12.89
C ALA A 265 -24.20 41.74 -13.20
N CYS A 266 -24.82 40.92 -14.05
CA CYS A 266 -24.33 39.58 -14.39
C CYS A 266 -23.23 39.55 -15.43
N ASN A 267 -23.21 40.55 -16.30
CA ASN A 267 -22.07 40.85 -17.13
C ASN A 267 -21.21 41.96 -16.50
N TYR A 268 -21.23 42.12 -15.17
CA TYR A 268 -20.31 42.99 -14.48
C TYR A 268 -18.89 42.57 -14.81
N ASN A 269 -18.16 43.48 -15.41
CA ASN A 269 -16.78 43.26 -15.78
C ASN A 269 -15.92 44.18 -14.92
N THR A 270 -15.17 43.57 -13.99
CA THR A 270 -14.23 44.30 -13.11
C THR A 270 -13.12 45.02 -13.88
N ALA A 271 -12.89 44.64 -15.15
CA ALA A 271 -11.96 45.31 -16.04
C ALA A 271 -12.64 46.34 -16.95
N ALA A 272 -13.96 46.52 -16.88
CA ALA A 272 -14.66 47.53 -17.67
C ALA A 272 -14.36 48.93 -17.16
N THR A 273 -14.00 49.80 -18.09
CA THR A 273 -13.63 51.19 -17.81
C THR A 273 -14.54 52.18 -18.55
N ASP A 274 -15.34 51.73 -19.54
CA ASP A 274 -16.43 52.51 -20.15
C ASP A 274 -17.78 51.79 -20.01
N SER A 275 -18.86 52.56 -19.81
CA SER A 275 -20.18 52.06 -19.44
C SER A 275 -20.91 51.40 -20.62
N GLY A 276 -20.84 50.08 -20.70
CA GLY A 276 -21.64 49.25 -21.61
C GLY A 276 -23.04 48.89 -21.08
N ASP A 277 -23.80 48.13 -21.87
CA ASP A 277 -25.14 47.64 -21.48
C ASP A 277 -25.04 46.62 -20.33
N CYS A 278 -25.75 46.87 -19.23
CA CYS A 278 -25.81 45.99 -18.06
C CYS A 278 -26.96 44.99 -18.15
N THR A 279 -26.64 43.72 -17.93
CA THR A 279 -27.58 42.60 -17.88
C THR A 279 -27.70 42.15 -16.44
N TYR A 280 -28.90 42.19 -15.87
CA TYR A 280 -29.14 41.83 -14.47
C TYR A 280 -29.78 40.45 -14.37
N ALA A 281 -29.54 39.75 -13.26
CA ALA A 281 -30.16 38.46 -13.00
C ALA A 281 -31.69 38.60 -12.94
N ALA A 282 -32.39 37.54 -13.33
CA ALA A 282 -33.83 37.43 -13.10
C ALA A 282 -34.13 37.51 -11.59
N GLN A 283 -35.32 37.96 -11.23
CA GLN A 283 -35.69 38.11 -9.82
C GLN A 283 -35.53 36.76 -9.08
N ASN A 284 -34.70 36.76 -8.03
CA ASN A 284 -34.33 35.57 -7.23
C ASN A 284 -33.48 34.52 -7.95
N ALA A 285 -32.78 34.90 -9.03
CA ALA A 285 -31.69 34.14 -9.65
C ALA A 285 -30.35 34.85 -9.46
N ASP A 286 -29.27 34.08 -9.58
CA ASP A 286 -27.92 34.57 -9.84
C ASP A 286 -27.68 34.69 -11.35
N CYS A 287 -26.45 35.02 -11.69
CA CYS A 287 -26.07 35.43 -13.02
C CYS A 287 -25.88 34.29 -14.02
N ASP A 288 -25.86 33.06 -13.53
CA ASP A 288 -25.85 31.84 -14.35
C ASP A 288 -27.27 31.28 -14.56
N GLY A 289 -28.29 32.02 -14.12
CA GLY A 289 -29.68 31.56 -14.12
C GLY A 289 -30.00 30.60 -12.97
N THR A 290 -29.10 30.46 -11.99
CA THR A 290 -29.28 29.58 -10.85
C THR A 290 -30.00 30.32 -9.74
N CYS A 291 -31.05 29.74 -9.17
CA CYS A 291 -31.84 30.43 -8.16
C CYS A 291 -31.05 30.68 -6.86
N ILE A 292 -31.10 31.92 -6.35
CA ILE A 292 -30.37 32.29 -5.12
C ILE A 292 -31.02 31.68 -3.88
N ASN A 293 -30.20 31.19 -2.94
CA ASN A 293 -30.53 30.69 -1.60
C ASN A 293 -32.02 30.59 -1.22
N ASN A 294 -32.50 29.34 -1.11
CA ASN A 294 -33.89 28.94 -0.88
C ASN A 294 -34.83 29.25 -2.05
N TYR A 295 -34.35 29.38 -3.28
CA TYR A 295 -35.18 29.43 -4.48
C TYR A 295 -34.70 28.36 -5.48
N ALA A 296 -35.59 27.79 -6.30
CA ALA A 296 -35.30 26.79 -7.32
C ALA A 296 -36.17 27.02 -8.56
N ASP A 297 -35.67 26.64 -9.74
CA ASP A 297 -36.36 26.84 -11.03
C ASP A 297 -37.18 25.59 -11.39
N PHE A 298 -38.51 25.75 -11.45
CA PHE A 298 -39.45 24.69 -11.81
C PHE A 298 -40.03 24.88 -13.23
N GLY A 299 -39.40 25.69 -14.08
CA GLY A 299 -39.75 25.87 -15.49
C GLY A 299 -40.49 27.17 -15.83
N GLU A 300 -40.86 27.99 -14.84
CA GLU A 300 -41.39 29.35 -15.02
C GLU A 300 -40.61 30.42 -14.22
N GLY A 301 -39.38 30.12 -13.79
CA GLY A 301 -38.50 31.02 -13.05
C GLY A 301 -38.27 30.61 -11.59
N CYS A 302 -37.50 31.41 -10.85
CA CYS A 302 -37.05 31.08 -9.50
C CYS A 302 -38.12 31.29 -8.42
N GLU A 303 -38.62 30.18 -7.87
CA GLU A 303 -39.63 30.15 -6.81
C GLU A 303 -39.05 29.70 -5.47
N LEU A 304 -39.62 30.17 -4.35
CA LEU A 304 -39.11 29.89 -3.00
C LEU A 304 -39.20 28.39 -2.68
N VAL A 305 -38.04 27.76 -2.48
CA VAL A 305 -37.88 26.41 -1.92
C VAL A 305 -38.46 26.40 -0.51
N THR A 306 -39.54 25.66 -0.35
CA THR A 306 -40.23 25.39 0.90
C THR A 306 -39.90 23.93 1.25
N PRO A 307 -38.86 23.68 2.07
CA PRO A 307 -38.38 22.33 2.33
C PRO A 307 -39.38 21.58 3.20
N GLY A 308 -39.79 20.40 2.77
CA GLY A 308 -40.70 19.53 3.51
C GLY A 308 -41.03 18.30 2.69
N CYS A 309 -41.68 17.31 3.30
CA CYS A 309 -42.00 16.11 2.55
C CYS A 309 -43.04 16.38 1.46
N THR A 310 -42.69 16.11 0.20
CA THR A 310 -43.56 16.32 -0.98
C THR A 310 -44.32 15.06 -1.40
N ASP A 311 -44.02 13.91 -0.78
CA ASP A 311 -44.69 12.64 -1.05
C ASP A 311 -46.04 12.59 -0.31
N SER A 312 -47.14 12.54 -1.06
CA SER A 312 -48.50 12.44 -0.49
C SER A 312 -48.76 11.13 0.24
N ALA A 313 -47.89 10.13 0.06
CA ALA A 313 -47.89 8.86 0.76
C ALA A 313 -46.95 8.83 1.98
N ALA A 314 -46.47 9.97 2.48
CA ALA A 314 -45.64 10.05 3.68
C ALA A 314 -46.37 10.72 4.86
N LEU A 315 -46.02 10.31 6.08
CA LEU A 315 -46.74 10.67 7.31
C LEU A 315 -46.63 12.16 7.68
N ASN A 316 -45.57 12.82 7.23
CA ASN A 316 -45.32 14.25 7.41
C ASN A 316 -45.41 15.03 6.07
N TYR A 317 -46.20 14.54 5.12
CA TYR A 317 -46.53 15.26 3.88
C TYR A 317 -46.96 16.69 4.18
N ASN A 318 -46.39 17.64 3.45
CA ASN A 318 -46.74 19.04 3.52
C ASN A 318 -47.18 19.53 2.14
N GLU A 319 -48.46 19.85 2.00
CA GLU A 319 -49.06 20.36 0.74
C GLU A 319 -48.44 21.67 0.23
N ASN A 320 -47.67 22.37 1.07
CA ASN A 320 -46.97 23.61 0.72
C ASN A 320 -45.47 23.39 0.47
N ALA A 321 -44.96 22.17 0.61
CA ALA A 321 -43.58 21.85 0.28
C ALA A 321 -43.44 21.65 -1.23
N ASN A 322 -42.45 22.28 -1.84
CA ASN A 322 -42.12 22.14 -3.27
C ASN A 322 -40.72 21.55 -3.47
N THR A 323 -40.06 21.11 -2.40
CA THR A 323 -38.76 20.45 -2.45
C THR A 323 -38.65 19.47 -1.29
N ASP A 324 -38.49 18.19 -1.62
CA ASP A 324 -38.29 17.14 -0.62
C ASP A 324 -36.93 17.32 0.05
N ASN A 325 -36.93 17.50 1.36
CA ASN A 325 -35.73 17.65 2.18
C ASN A 325 -35.26 16.31 2.78
N GLY A 326 -35.78 15.19 2.29
CA GLY A 326 -35.50 13.85 2.82
C GLY A 326 -36.11 13.63 4.20
N SER A 327 -37.02 14.50 4.65
CA SER A 327 -37.75 14.32 5.90
C SER A 327 -38.96 13.42 5.76
N CYS A 328 -39.28 12.93 4.56
CA CYS A 328 -40.41 12.04 4.34
C CYS A 328 -40.31 10.80 5.24
N ILE A 329 -41.24 10.70 6.19
CA ILE A 329 -41.41 9.56 7.07
C ILE A 329 -42.35 8.59 6.36
N PRO A 330 -41.85 7.43 5.87
CA PRO A 330 -42.71 6.45 5.23
C PRO A 330 -43.69 5.87 6.25
N PHE A 331 -44.89 5.47 5.81
CA PHE A 331 -45.76 4.62 6.63
C PHE A 331 -45.04 3.29 6.87
N ILE A 332 -44.54 3.08 8.08
CA ILE A 332 -44.01 1.78 8.52
C ILE A 332 -45.17 1.12 9.24
N TYR A 333 -45.88 0.30 8.48
CA TYR A 333 -47.00 -0.50 8.94
C TYR A 333 -46.51 -1.62 9.87
N GLY A 334 -47.12 -1.70 11.04
CA GLY A 334 -46.84 -2.71 12.04
C GLY A 334 -47.45 -2.34 13.38
N CYS A 335 -47.45 -3.26 14.34
CA CYS A 335 -48.10 -2.99 15.61
C CYS A 335 -47.38 -1.90 16.41
N THR A 336 -48.06 -0.78 16.65
CA THR A 336 -47.53 0.37 17.39
C THR A 336 -47.78 0.31 18.91
N ASP A 337 -48.55 -0.67 19.37
CA ASP A 337 -48.85 -0.86 20.80
C ASP A 337 -47.69 -1.59 21.50
N SER A 338 -46.97 -0.87 22.36
CA SER A 338 -45.87 -1.40 23.19
C SER A 338 -46.26 -2.56 24.12
N THR A 339 -47.55 -2.86 24.25
CA THR A 339 -48.10 -3.96 25.05
C THR A 339 -48.60 -5.14 24.21
N ALA A 340 -48.35 -5.16 22.90
CA ALA A 340 -48.63 -6.28 22.02
C ALA A 340 -47.40 -7.19 21.80
N PHE A 341 -47.63 -8.46 21.52
CA PHE A 341 -46.61 -9.49 21.33
C PHE A 341 -45.71 -9.20 20.11
N ASN A 342 -46.27 -8.68 19.03
CA ASN A 342 -45.56 -8.30 17.81
C ASN A 342 -45.33 -6.77 17.72
N TYR A 343 -45.18 -6.09 18.86
CA TYR A 343 -44.81 -4.67 18.90
C TYR A 343 -43.55 -4.41 18.08
N ASP A 344 -43.65 -3.53 17.09
CA ASP A 344 -42.52 -3.09 16.29
C ASP A 344 -42.13 -1.66 16.70
N LEU A 345 -40.94 -1.52 17.27
CA LEU A 345 -40.36 -0.24 17.69
C LEU A 345 -40.15 0.73 16.50
N ASN A 346 -40.07 0.20 15.27
CA ASN A 346 -39.90 0.98 14.06
C ASN A 346 -41.22 1.28 13.34
N ALA A 347 -42.32 0.61 13.71
CA ALA A 347 -43.64 0.90 13.16
C ALA A 347 -44.14 2.26 13.66
N ASN A 348 -44.61 3.08 12.74
CA ASN A 348 -45.16 4.41 13.03
C ASN A 348 -46.65 4.51 12.68
N THR A 349 -47.23 3.44 12.12
CA THR A 349 -48.62 3.35 11.69
C THR A 349 -49.15 1.96 11.97
N ASP A 350 -50.22 1.86 12.76
CA ASP A 350 -50.86 0.58 13.10
C ASP A 350 -51.66 0.05 11.90
N ASP A 351 -51.33 -1.16 11.45
CA ASP A 351 -52.00 -1.87 10.36
C ASP A 351 -53.06 -2.87 10.87
N GLY A 352 -53.34 -2.87 12.17
CA GLY A 352 -54.27 -3.81 12.79
C GLY A 352 -53.65 -5.18 13.08
N SER A 353 -52.34 -5.35 12.88
CA SER A 353 -51.63 -6.62 13.14
C SER A 353 -51.34 -6.87 14.62
N CYS A 354 -51.72 -5.98 15.56
CA CYS A 354 -51.41 -6.13 16.98
C CYS A 354 -51.99 -7.41 17.60
N ILE A 355 -51.10 -8.32 18.00
CA ILE A 355 -51.43 -9.58 18.69
C ILE A 355 -51.29 -9.38 20.20
N PRO A 356 -52.32 -9.67 21.02
CA PRO A 356 -52.20 -9.58 22.47
C PRO A 356 -51.29 -10.67 23.05
N PHE A 357 -50.61 -10.41 24.17
CA PHE A 357 -49.93 -11.46 24.94
C PHE A 357 -50.97 -12.45 25.49
N ILE A 358 -50.98 -13.67 24.96
CA ILE A 358 -51.80 -14.78 25.47
C ILE A 358 -50.88 -15.68 26.27
N TYR A 359 -51.02 -15.60 27.59
CA TYR A 359 -50.17 -16.30 28.54
C TYR A 359 -50.65 -17.75 28.74
N GLY A 360 -49.79 -18.71 28.44
CA GLY A 360 -50.09 -20.14 28.57
C GLY A 360 -48.85 -20.97 28.26
N CYS A 361 -48.94 -22.30 28.30
CA CYS A 361 -47.80 -23.12 27.96
C CYS A 361 -47.63 -23.21 26.44
N ILE A 362 -46.50 -22.72 25.92
CA ILE A 362 -46.20 -22.70 24.47
C ILE A 362 -45.40 -23.92 24.00
N ASP A 363 -44.99 -24.79 24.93
CA ASP A 363 -44.23 -26.01 24.63
C ASP A 363 -45.21 -27.12 24.23
N ASP A 364 -45.19 -27.52 22.96
CA ASP A 364 -46.07 -28.53 22.37
C ASP A 364 -45.88 -29.94 22.94
N THR A 365 -44.82 -30.14 23.74
CA THR A 365 -44.57 -31.38 24.49
C THR A 365 -45.15 -31.38 25.90
N ALA A 366 -45.67 -30.24 26.39
CA ALA A 366 -46.33 -30.16 27.69
C ALA A 366 -47.78 -30.66 27.65
N LEU A 367 -48.23 -31.28 28.74
CA LEU A 367 -49.59 -31.82 28.86
C LEU A 367 -50.70 -30.75 28.87
N ASN A 368 -50.35 -29.52 29.24
CA ASN A 368 -51.24 -28.36 29.21
C ASN A 368 -50.81 -27.33 28.14
N TYR A 369 -50.19 -27.81 27.05
CA TYR A 369 -49.94 -26.99 25.88
C TYR A 369 -51.21 -26.28 25.41
N ASP A 370 -51.11 -24.97 25.22
CA ASP A 370 -52.19 -24.11 24.76
C ASP A 370 -51.86 -23.60 23.35
N LEU A 371 -52.66 -24.03 22.37
CA LEU A 371 -52.47 -23.71 20.95
C LEU A 371 -52.61 -22.20 20.68
N ASP A 372 -53.33 -21.48 21.53
CA ASP A 372 -53.57 -20.04 21.39
C ASP A 372 -52.56 -19.20 22.20
N ALA A 373 -51.76 -19.82 23.07
CA ALA A 373 -50.76 -19.13 23.86
C ALA A 373 -49.54 -18.77 23.01
N ASN A 374 -49.13 -17.50 23.07
CA ASN A 374 -47.93 -17.00 22.39
C ASN A 374 -46.81 -16.62 23.37
N THR A 375 -47.07 -16.68 24.69
CA THR A 375 -46.13 -16.28 25.72
C THR A 375 -46.13 -17.25 26.89
N ASP A 376 -44.98 -17.88 27.16
CA ASP A 376 -44.83 -18.79 28.30
C ASP A 376 -44.91 -18.03 29.63
N ASN A 377 -45.81 -18.48 30.51
CA ASN A 377 -45.97 -17.96 31.87
C ASN A 377 -45.42 -18.92 32.94
N ASN A 378 -44.56 -19.86 32.54
CA ASN A 378 -44.02 -20.94 33.39
C ASN A 378 -45.11 -21.87 33.94
N SER A 379 -46.28 -21.96 33.27
CA SER A 379 -47.33 -22.91 33.65
C SER A 379 -47.17 -24.28 32.98
N CYS A 380 -46.17 -24.48 32.14
CA CYS A 380 -45.94 -25.74 31.43
C CYS A 380 -45.81 -26.94 32.37
N CYS A 381 -46.73 -27.89 32.20
CA CYS A 381 -46.89 -29.10 32.97
C CYS A 381 -46.38 -30.29 32.15
N PHE A 382 -45.23 -30.83 32.53
CA PHE A 382 -44.59 -31.95 31.82
C PHE A 382 -44.78 -33.30 32.53
N VAL A 383 -45.42 -33.30 33.70
CA VAL A 383 -45.59 -34.50 34.55
C VAL A 383 -47.07 -34.67 34.88
N GLY A 384 -47.67 -35.70 34.30
CA GLY A 384 -49.02 -36.18 34.64
C GLY A 384 -48.91 -37.30 35.67
N GLY A 385 -49.85 -37.34 36.61
CA GLY A 385 -49.88 -38.33 37.69
C GLY A 385 -50.95 -38.00 38.71
N CYS A 386 -51.13 -38.86 39.71
CA CYS A 386 -52.21 -38.67 40.69
C CYS A 386 -52.00 -37.41 41.55
N THR A 387 -52.92 -36.44 41.46
CA THR A 387 -52.87 -35.18 42.23
C THR A 387 -53.61 -35.23 43.57
N ASP A 388 -54.32 -36.32 43.86
CA ASP A 388 -55.03 -36.54 45.13
C ASP A 388 -54.06 -36.97 46.24
N ASN A 389 -53.83 -36.10 47.22
CA ASN A 389 -52.94 -36.36 48.36
C ASN A 389 -53.41 -37.50 49.29
N THR A 390 -54.59 -38.05 49.07
CA THR A 390 -55.15 -39.19 49.80
C THR A 390 -55.06 -40.50 49.04
N ALA A 391 -54.57 -40.51 47.80
CA ALA A 391 -54.34 -41.72 47.01
C ALA A 391 -52.96 -42.35 47.31
N PHE A 392 -52.84 -43.67 47.11
CA PHE A 392 -51.62 -44.42 47.38
C PHE A 392 -50.44 -44.00 46.49
N ASN A 393 -50.70 -43.66 45.23
CA ASN A 393 -49.71 -43.24 44.25
C ASN A 393 -49.73 -41.71 44.00
N TYR A 394 -50.10 -40.92 45.02
CA TYR A 394 -50.00 -39.47 44.97
C TYR A 394 -48.60 -39.01 44.53
N ASP A 395 -48.54 -38.21 43.47
CA ASP A 395 -47.30 -37.61 42.98
C ASP A 395 -47.30 -36.10 43.28
N ALA A 396 -46.36 -35.70 44.13
CA ALA A 396 -46.17 -34.29 44.50
C ALA A 396 -45.62 -33.42 43.36
N GLN A 397 -45.15 -34.02 42.26
CA GLN A 397 -44.68 -33.33 41.06
C GLN A 397 -45.73 -33.31 39.93
N ALA A 398 -46.81 -34.08 40.05
CA ALA A 398 -47.88 -34.09 39.06
C ALA A 398 -48.71 -32.80 39.11
N CYS A 399 -48.93 -32.19 37.95
CA CYS A 399 -49.69 -30.94 37.80
C CYS A 399 -51.05 -31.12 37.11
N VAL A 400 -51.32 -32.31 36.58
CA VAL A 400 -52.61 -32.75 36.02
C VAL A 400 -52.86 -34.21 36.43
N ASP A 401 -54.09 -34.50 36.86
CA ASP A 401 -54.55 -35.86 37.18
C ASP A 401 -54.81 -36.66 35.90
N ASP A 402 -54.04 -37.72 35.71
CA ASP A 402 -54.13 -38.63 34.56
C ASP A 402 -55.09 -39.82 34.80
N GLY A 403 -55.83 -39.80 35.92
CA GLY A 403 -56.76 -40.87 36.31
C GLY A 403 -56.07 -42.08 36.94
N SER A 404 -54.78 -41.99 37.27
CA SER A 404 -54.00 -43.09 37.85
C SER A 404 -54.22 -43.30 39.37
N CYS A 405 -55.04 -42.48 40.06
CA CYS A 405 -55.18 -42.53 41.52
C CYS A 405 -55.72 -43.87 42.07
N LEU A 406 -54.92 -44.53 42.91
CA LEU A 406 -55.24 -45.83 43.54
C LEU A 406 -55.69 -45.70 45.01
N PRO A 407 -56.78 -46.37 45.44
CA PRO A 407 -57.27 -46.36 46.83
C PRO A 407 -56.50 -47.34 47.76
N TYR A 408 -56.44 -47.07 49.06
CA TYR A 408 -55.80 -47.97 50.05
C TYR A 408 -56.60 -49.29 50.27
N VAL A 409 -55.96 -50.45 50.09
CA VAL A 409 -56.50 -51.81 50.36
C VAL A 409 -55.63 -52.52 51.41
N LEU A 410 -56.22 -52.89 52.55
CA LEU A 410 -55.51 -53.43 53.72
C LEU A 410 -55.38 -54.97 53.68
N GLY A 411 -54.19 -55.52 53.94
CA GLY A 411 -53.91 -56.97 54.03
C GLY A 411 -52.41 -57.27 54.11
N CYS A 412 -51.97 -58.53 54.12
CA CYS A 412 -50.53 -58.84 54.06
C CYS A 412 -49.98 -58.52 52.66
N THR A 413 -49.27 -57.40 52.55
CA THR A 413 -48.67 -56.91 51.30
C THR A 413 -47.31 -57.52 50.98
N ASP A 414 -46.84 -58.47 51.79
CA ASP A 414 -45.53 -59.08 51.63
C ASP A 414 -45.66 -60.38 50.83
N GLU A 415 -45.31 -60.33 49.54
CA GLU A 415 -45.34 -61.46 48.59
C GLU A 415 -44.57 -62.70 49.07
N THR A 416 -43.66 -62.55 50.04
CA THR A 416 -42.85 -63.64 50.59
C THR A 416 -43.48 -64.31 51.81
N ALA A 417 -44.58 -63.76 52.32
CA ALA A 417 -45.34 -64.34 53.40
C ALA A 417 -46.27 -65.43 52.86
N CYS A 418 -46.35 -66.56 53.56
CA CYS A 418 -47.30 -67.65 53.27
C CYS A 418 -48.78 -67.22 53.35
N SER A 419 -49.05 -65.99 53.83
CA SER A 419 -50.38 -65.40 53.96
C SER A 419 -50.56 -64.10 53.15
N TYR A 420 -49.80 -63.94 52.06
CA TYR A 420 -49.88 -62.82 51.12
C TYR A 420 -51.27 -62.69 50.45
N ASN A 421 -51.69 -61.45 50.18
CA ASN A 421 -52.90 -61.11 49.41
C ASN A 421 -52.55 -60.14 48.27
N GLU A 422 -52.78 -60.57 47.03
CA GLU A 422 -52.43 -59.86 45.79
C GLU A 422 -53.17 -58.54 45.56
N ASP A 423 -54.32 -58.33 46.21
CA ASP A 423 -55.10 -57.10 46.08
C ASP A 423 -54.74 -56.05 47.17
N ALA A 424 -53.92 -56.40 48.17
CA ALA A 424 -53.57 -55.51 49.27
C ALA A 424 -52.40 -54.58 48.91
N ASN A 425 -52.56 -53.26 49.08
CA ASN A 425 -51.48 -52.27 48.89
C ASN A 425 -51.02 -51.59 50.20
N THR A 426 -51.64 -51.95 51.34
CA THR A 426 -51.26 -51.43 52.66
C THR A 426 -51.24 -52.55 53.71
N SER A 427 -50.11 -52.72 54.41
CA SER A 427 -49.93 -53.81 55.38
C SER A 427 -50.73 -53.61 56.66
N ASP A 428 -51.48 -54.63 57.09
CA ASP A 428 -52.23 -54.65 58.37
C ASP A 428 -51.56 -55.53 59.46
N ASN A 429 -50.29 -55.88 59.26
CA ASN A 429 -49.48 -56.75 60.13
C ASN A 429 -49.93 -58.23 60.21
N SER A 430 -50.65 -58.75 59.21
CA SER A 430 -51.14 -60.14 59.18
C SER A 430 -50.18 -61.20 58.57
N CYS A 431 -48.92 -60.86 58.24
CA CYS A 431 -47.98 -61.75 57.53
C CYS A 431 -47.34 -62.88 58.37
N THR A 432 -47.23 -64.09 57.78
CA THR A 432 -46.58 -65.29 58.35
C THR A 432 -45.58 -65.90 57.35
N TYR A 433 -44.45 -66.49 57.79
CA TYR A 433 -43.33 -66.88 56.91
C TYR A 433 -42.82 -68.32 57.16
N ALA A 434 -42.20 -68.93 56.15
CA ALA A 434 -41.57 -70.26 56.20
C ALA A 434 -40.21 -70.27 56.95
N ALA A 435 -39.72 -71.46 57.32
CA ALA A 435 -38.41 -71.63 57.95
C ALA A 435 -37.27 -71.46 56.92
N THR A 436 -36.12 -70.93 57.37
CA THR A 436 -35.03 -70.56 56.46
C THR A 436 -34.51 -71.76 55.65
N TYR A 437 -34.44 -71.57 54.32
CA TYR A 437 -34.08 -72.55 53.26
C TYR A 437 -35.19 -73.54 52.85
N TYR A 438 -36.40 -73.37 53.35
CA TYR A 438 -37.58 -74.17 53.01
C TYR A 438 -38.79 -73.29 52.63
N ASP A 439 -39.70 -73.82 51.82
CA ASP A 439 -40.92 -73.17 51.37
C ASP A 439 -42.07 -73.34 52.38
N CYS A 440 -43.25 -72.76 52.08
CA CYS A 440 -44.40 -72.74 52.98
C CYS A 440 -45.03 -74.13 53.25
N ASP A 441 -44.61 -75.18 52.53
CA ASP A 441 -45.03 -76.57 52.69
C ASP A 441 -43.86 -77.47 53.22
N ASP A 442 -42.78 -76.86 53.74
CA ASP A 442 -41.55 -77.50 54.26
C ASP A 442 -40.65 -78.20 53.20
N ILE A 443 -40.64 -77.74 51.94
CA ILE A 443 -39.77 -78.26 50.86
C ILE A 443 -38.56 -77.34 50.63
N CYS A 444 -37.37 -77.89 50.36
CA CYS A 444 -36.15 -77.11 50.09
C CYS A 444 -36.36 -76.21 48.86
N LEU A 445 -36.10 -74.91 49.02
CA LEU A 445 -36.42 -73.91 48.00
C LEU A 445 -35.43 -73.86 46.84
N ASN A 446 -34.15 -74.13 47.10
CA ASN A 446 -33.09 -74.17 46.11
C ASN A 446 -32.22 -75.39 46.36
N ASP A 447 -32.31 -76.30 45.41
CA ASP A 447 -31.61 -77.58 45.36
C ASP A 447 -31.20 -77.74 43.90
N SER A 448 -30.18 -76.97 43.51
CA SER A 448 -29.87 -76.71 42.10
C SER A 448 -29.39 -77.95 41.35
N ASP A 449 -28.88 -78.95 42.07
CA ASP A 449 -28.48 -80.24 41.51
C ASP A 449 -29.40 -81.42 41.91
N GLU A 450 -30.56 -81.13 42.52
CA GLU A 450 -31.64 -82.04 42.95
C GLU A 450 -31.21 -83.12 43.97
N ASP A 451 -30.23 -82.85 44.82
CA ASP A 451 -29.70 -83.78 45.83
C ASP A 451 -30.36 -83.68 47.22
N SER A 452 -31.32 -82.76 47.37
CA SER A 452 -32.14 -82.45 48.55
C SER A 452 -31.37 -81.82 49.73
N VAL A 453 -30.17 -81.30 49.50
CA VAL A 453 -29.48 -80.35 50.38
C VAL A 453 -29.64 -78.95 49.79
N CYS A 454 -30.12 -78.00 50.59
CA CYS A 454 -30.30 -76.64 50.07
C CYS A 454 -28.95 -75.98 49.82
N ASP A 455 -28.82 -75.28 48.69
CA ASP A 455 -27.62 -74.59 48.22
C ASP A 455 -26.92 -73.76 49.34
N GLU A 456 -27.68 -73.21 50.30
CA GLU A 456 -27.12 -72.43 51.42
C GLU A 456 -26.42 -73.24 52.52
N LEU A 457 -26.34 -74.56 52.36
CA LEU A 457 -25.59 -75.49 53.21
C LEU A 457 -24.36 -76.07 52.50
N GLU A 458 -24.02 -75.56 51.31
CA GLU A 458 -22.86 -75.95 50.49
C GLU A 458 -21.57 -75.17 50.85
N ILE A 459 -20.39 -75.74 50.52
CA ILE A 459 -19.06 -75.14 50.78
C ILE A 459 -18.39 -74.81 49.45
N ALA A 460 -18.02 -73.55 49.21
CA ALA A 460 -17.56 -73.05 47.90
C ALA A 460 -16.02 -72.98 47.74
N GLY A 461 -15.50 -73.19 46.52
CA GLY A 461 -14.07 -73.00 46.14
C GLY A 461 -13.73 -73.45 44.70
N CYS A 462 -12.60 -72.99 44.12
CA CYS A 462 -12.22 -73.28 42.72
C CYS A 462 -12.09 -74.78 42.47
N THR A 463 -12.90 -75.33 41.57
CA THR A 463 -12.89 -76.79 41.28
C THR A 463 -11.99 -77.18 40.08
N ASP A 464 -11.34 -76.21 39.41
CA ASP A 464 -10.48 -76.40 38.21
C ASP A 464 -8.97 -76.15 38.44
N SER A 465 -8.12 -77.14 38.13
CA SER A 465 -6.67 -77.14 38.34
C SER A 465 -5.80 -76.30 37.36
N ALA A 466 -6.37 -75.63 36.35
CA ALA A 466 -5.62 -74.85 35.35
C ALA A 466 -5.32 -73.39 35.74
N TYR A 467 -5.86 -72.93 36.86
CA TYR A 467 -5.71 -71.59 37.43
C TYR A 467 -4.88 -71.64 38.72
N LEU A 468 -4.41 -70.50 39.22
CA LEU A 468 -3.53 -70.47 40.40
C LEU A 468 -4.25 -70.78 41.74
N GLU A 469 -5.59 -70.88 41.74
CA GLU A 469 -6.44 -70.77 42.94
C GLU A 469 -7.28 -72.03 43.36
N TYR A 470 -7.02 -73.25 42.84
CA TYR A 470 -7.80 -74.52 43.06
C TYR A 470 -7.90 -75.10 44.52
N ASP A 471 -9.09 -75.60 44.96
CA ASP A 471 -9.40 -76.26 46.26
C ASP A 471 -10.23 -77.59 46.14
N SER A 472 -9.98 -78.58 47.00
CA SER A 472 -10.56 -79.94 46.97
C SER A 472 -11.67 -80.22 48.01
N THR A 473 -12.02 -79.28 48.89
CA THR A 473 -13.14 -79.40 49.84
C THR A 473 -14.41 -78.66 49.43
N ALA A 474 -14.40 -78.07 48.23
CA ALA A 474 -15.52 -77.40 47.63
C ALA A 474 -16.59 -78.41 47.19
N THR A 475 -17.85 -78.20 47.60
CA THR A 475 -19.05 -78.84 47.05
C THR A 475 -19.74 -77.97 45.99
N ASP A 476 -19.30 -76.71 45.84
CA ASP A 476 -19.71 -75.78 44.77
C ASP A 476 -18.50 -74.98 44.22
N ASP A 477 -18.45 -74.74 42.91
CA ASP A 477 -17.34 -74.01 42.24
C ASP A 477 -17.60 -72.49 42.24
N ASP A 478 -16.94 -71.76 43.13
CA ASP A 478 -17.18 -70.34 43.36
C ASP A 478 -16.52 -69.39 42.34
N GLY A 479 -15.88 -69.95 41.30
CA GLY A 479 -15.20 -69.16 40.28
C GLY A 479 -13.95 -68.44 40.79
N SER A 480 -13.40 -68.84 41.94
CA SER A 480 -12.10 -68.33 42.41
C SER A 480 -10.93 -68.65 41.47
N CYS A 481 -11.14 -69.44 40.42
CA CYS A 481 -10.20 -69.67 39.32
C CYS A 481 -10.08 -68.42 38.40
N ALA A 482 -9.26 -67.44 38.77
CA ALA A 482 -9.24 -66.13 38.10
C ALA A 482 -7.98 -65.83 37.28
N THR A 483 -6.79 -66.26 37.73
CA THR A 483 -5.54 -65.84 37.09
C THR A 483 -4.94 -66.92 36.19
N LEU A 484 -4.91 -66.67 34.89
CA LEU A 484 -4.19 -67.50 33.92
C LEU A 484 -2.70 -67.10 33.88
N ALA A 485 -1.78 -68.05 34.10
CA ALA A 485 -0.33 -67.77 34.13
C ALA A 485 0.27 -67.50 32.73
N VAL A 486 0.92 -66.35 32.50
CA VAL A 486 1.55 -65.94 31.20
C VAL A 486 3.08 -65.72 31.32
N PRO A 487 3.93 -66.61 30.74
CA PRO A 487 5.39 -66.58 30.93
C PRO A 487 6.23 -65.68 29.96
N GLY A 488 7.20 -64.87 30.43
CA GLY A 488 8.17 -64.07 29.61
C GLY A 488 9.12 -63.12 30.39
N CYS A 489 9.98 -62.33 29.72
CA CYS A 489 10.99 -61.43 30.34
C CYS A 489 10.36 -60.09 30.80
N MET A 490 10.74 -59.62 31.99
CA MET A 490 10.04 -58.52 32.70
C MET A 490 10.94 -57.29 33.01
N ASP A 491 12.19 -57.24 32.53
CA ASP A 491 13.21 -56.24 32.95
C ASP A 491 13.73 -55.40 31.76
N ASP A 492 13.56 -54.07 31.82
CA ASP A 492 13.89 -53.11 30.76
C ASP A 492 15.38 -52.76 30.62
N PHE A 493 16.22 -53.32 31.50
CA PHE A 493 17.68 -53.19 31.42
C PHE A 493 18.32 -54.11 30.36
N TYR A 494 17.54 -55.05 29.81
CA TYR A 494 17.99 -56.06 28.84
C TYR A 494 17.39 -55.81 27.45
N ALA A 495 18.15 -56.09 26.40
CA ALA A 495 17.77 -55.85 25.00
C ALA A 495 16.53 -56.67 24.59
N GLU A 496 16.28 -57.83 25.22
CA GLU A 496 15.13 -58.69 24.95
C GLU A 496 13.79 -58.04 25.32
N TYR A 497 13.76 -57.16 26.33
CA TYR A 497 12.55 -56.41 26.71
C TYR A 497 12.04 -55.54 25.55
N TYR A 498 12.94 -54.89 24.80
CA TYR A 498 12.57 -54.06 23.64
C TYR A 498 12.28 -54.89 22.37
N ASN A 499 12.71 -56.15 22.33
CA ASN A 499 12.58 -57.01 21.14
C ASN A 499 11.46 -58.08 21.25
N GLN A 500 10.84 -58.29 22.43
CA GLN A 500 9.83 -59.36 22.66
C GLN A 500 8.37 -59.03 22.30
N GLY A 501 7.98 -57.76 22.29
CA GLY A 501 6.68 -57.31 21.76
C GLY A 501 5.41 -57.53 22.61
N PHE A 502 5.49 -58.08 23.84
CA PHE A 502 4.38 -58.18 24.82
C PHE A 502 4.86 -58.09 26.28
N VAL A 503 3.97 -57.79 27.23
CA VAL A 503 4.29 -57.68 28.69
C VAL A 503 3.94 -58.98 29.41
N ALA A 504 4.90 -59.65 30.06
CA ALA A 504 4.72 -60.91 30.78
C ALA A 504 4.34 -60.72 32.26
N ASN A 505 3.63 -61.69 32.88
CA ASN A 505 3.21 -61.63 34.30
C ASN A 505 3.76 -62.79 35.17
N THR A 506 4.44 -63.75 34.56
CA THR A 506 5.18 -64.82 35.23
C THR A 506 6.58 -64.88 34.58
N ASP A 507 7.66 -64.73 35.35
CA ASP A 507 9.01 -64.80 34.78
C ASP A 507 9.38 -66.24 34.42
N ASN A 508 9.79 -66.47 33.17
CA ASN A 508 10.24 -67.77 32.68
C ASN A 508 11.77 -67.85 32.46
N GLY A 509 12.51 -66.81 32.85
CA GLY A 509 13.97 -66.74 32.80
C GLY A 509 14.55 -66.34 31.45
N SER A 510 13.87 -65.47 30.69
CA SER A 510 14.24 -65.10 29.30
C SER A 510 15.04 -63.80 29.12
N CYS A 511 15.40 -63.06 30.18
CA CYS A 511 16.23 -61.84 30.10
C CYS A 511 17.73 -62.18 30.14
N ASP A 512 18.53 -61.84 29.12
CA ASP A 512 19.92 -62.33 29.01
C ASP A 512 20.98 -61.30 28.55
N GLN A 513 20.69 -60.34 27.65
CA GLN A 513 21.70 -59.39 27.12
C GLN A 513 21.47 -57.93 27.51
N VAL A 514 22.48 -57.21 28.00
CA VAL A 514 22.38 -55.78 28.37
C VAL A 514 22.40 -54.87 27.12
N ALA A 515 21.59 -53.81 27.10
CA ALA A 515 21.50 -52.88 25.96
C ALA A 515 22.66 -51.84 25.92
N VAL A 516 23.28 -51.65 24.74
CA VAL A 516 24.40 -50.72 24.47
C VAL A 516 24.15 -49.93 23.17
N TYR A 517 24.12 -48.60 23.26
CA TYR A 517 23.73 -47.69 22.17
C TYR A 517 24.94 -47.16 21.35
N GLY A 518 24.82 -47.04 20.02
CA GLY A 518 25.85 -46.45 19.14
C GLY A 518 25.67 -46.68 17.62
N CYS A 519 26.48 -46.05 16.76
CA CYS A 519 26.46 -46.24 15.30
C CYS A 519 26.88 -47.68 14.91
N THR A 520 25.95 -48.46 14.34
CA THR A 520 26.19 -49.87 13.97
C THR A 520 26.64 -50.08 12.50
N ASP A 521 26.86 -48.99 11.75
CA ASP A 521 27.29 -49.03 10.34
C ASP A 521 28.83 -49.09 10.23
N LEU A 522 29.33 -50.23 9.76
CA LEU A 522 30.75 -50.61 9.73
C LEU A 522 31.67 -49.72 8.90
N SER A 523 31.10 -48.84 8.07
CA SER A 523 31.89 -48.04 7.15
C SER A 523 32.26 -46.67 7.75
N ALA A 524 31.49 -46.10 8.68
CA ALA A 524 31.70 -44.73 9.15
C ALA A 524 32.88 -44.55 10.11
N VAL A 525 33.48 -43.35 10.11
CA VAL A 525 34.60 -42.94 11.00
C VAL A 525 34.28 -43.16 12.48
N ASN A 526 33.01 -43.10 12.87
CA ASN A 526 32.56 -43.34 14.24
C ASN A 526 31.67 -44.59 14.40
N TYR A 527 31.88 -45.62 13.57
CA TYR A 527 31.36 -46.96 13.80
C TYR A 527 31.74 -47.49 15.20
N SER A 528 30.78 -48.08 15.92
CA SER A 528 31.00 -48.73 17.22
C SER A 528 30.64 -50.22 17.13
N SER A 529 31.65 -51.08 17.29
CA SER A 529 31.48 -52.53 17.31
C SER A 529 30.80 -53.07 18.57
N GLU A 530 30.68 -52.22 19.59
CA GLU A 530 30.11 -52.53 20.90
C GLU A 530 28.61 -52.21 21.01
N ALA A 531 28.05 -51.50 20.03
CA ALA A 531 26.64 -51.13 20.02
C ALA A 531 25.74 -52.26 19.52
N ASN A 532 24.74 -52.65 20.32
CA ASN A 532 23.69 -53.60 19.94
C ASN A 532 22.31 -52.94 19.75
N VAL A 533 22.24 -51.61 19.91
CA VAL A 533 21.08 -50.75 19.60
C VAL A 533 21.58 -49.50 18.84
N ASN A 534 21.08 -49.23 17.63
CA ASN A 534 21.56 -48.13 16.76
C ASN A 534 21.06 -46.74 17.21
N ASP A 535 21.97 -45.76 17.33
CA ASP A 535 21.66 -44.38 17.76
C ASP A 535 21.66 -43.30 16.65
N SER A 536 21.93 -43.68 15.39
CA SER A 536 21.84 -42.83 14.17
C SER A 536 22.91 -41.74 13.91
N THR A 537 24.22 -42.01 14.12
CA THR A 537 25.29 -40.97 14.18
C THR A 537 26.51 -40.98 13.18
N CYS A 538 26.51 -41.57 11.96
CA CYS A 538 27.71 -42.00 11.15
C CYS A 538 28.34 -41.04 10.00
N TYR A 539 29.71 -40.84 9.73
CA TYR A 539 30.40 -40.01 8.60
C TYR A 539 31.97 -40.27 8.15
N TYR A 540 32.68 -39.62 7.11
CA TYR A 540 34.04 -39.99 6.39
C TYR A 540 35.00 -38.89 5.63
N ASN A 541 36.37 -39.04 5.30
CA ASN A 541 37.32 -38.06 4.52
C ASN A 541 38.73 -38.51 3.77
N PRO A 542 39.27 -37.97 2.60
CA PRO A 542 40.60 -38.35 1.89
C PRO A 542 41.70 -37.30 1.35
N GLY A 543 43.00 -37.69 1.03
CA GLY A 543 44.17 -36.86 0.45
C GLY A 543 45.67 -37.44 0.45
N CYS A 544 46.76 -36.77 -0.07
CA CYS A 544 48.18 -37.30 -0.21
C CYS A 544 49.01 -37.39 1.09
N THR A 545 49.72 -38.52 1.32
CA THR A 545 50.29 -38.86 2.65
C THR A 545 51.83 -38.89 2.79
N ASP A 546 52.62 -38.53 1.76
CA ASP A 546 54.11 -38.53 1.82
C ASP A 546 54.74 -37.19 2.27
N ALA A 547 55.31 -37.16 3.48
CA ALA A 547 55.88 -35.97 4.12
C ALA A 547 57.17 -35.39 3.47
N THR A 548 57.73 -36.03 2.45
CA THR A 548 58.90 -35.53 1.70
C THR A 548 58.56 -34.95 0.33
N ALA A 549 57.29 -35.06 -0.07
CA ALA A 549 56.77 -34.48 -1.29
C ALA A 549 56.37 -33.01 -1.11
N PHE A 550 56.43 -32.23 -2.19
CA PHE A 550 56.07 -30.82 -2.23
C PHE A 550 54.61 -30.54 -1.81
N ASN A 551 53.70 -31.51 -1.93
CA ASN A 551 52.25 -31.35 -1.67
C ASN A 551 51.65 -32.36 -0.66
N TYR A 552 52.42 -32.72 0.37
CA TYR A 552 51.95 -33.52 1.52
C TYR A 552 50.72 -32.91 2.25
N ASP A 553 49.70 -33.71 2.57
CA ASP A 553 48.55 -33.35 3.42
C ASP A 553 48.48 -34.24 4.68
N GLU A 554 48.58 -33.60 5.85
CA GLU A 554 48.62 -34.27 7.14
C GLU A 554 47.25 -34.77 7.65
N ASN A 555 46.13 -34.45 7.00
CA ASN A 555 44.76 -34.72 7.47
C ASN A 555 43.96 -35.72 6.62
N ALA A 556 44.64 -36.45 5.74
CA ALA A 556 44.01 -37.43 4.87
C ALA A 556 43.91 -38.83 5.52
N ASP A 557 42.72 -39.46 5.50
CA ASP A 557 42.54 -40.83 6.02
C ASP A 557 43.00 -41.93 5.03
N TYR A 558 43.23 -41.59 3.76
CA TYR A 558 43.87 -42.45 2.74
C TYR A 558 44.40 -41.66 1.53
N ASP A 559 45.52 -42.16 0.95
CA ASP A 559 46.28 -41.58 -0.16
C ASP A 559 45.58 -41.69 -1.52
N ASP A 560 45.61 -40.60 -2.30
CA ASP A 560 44.99 -40.49 -3.63
C ASP A 560 46.01 -40.43 -4.81
N ASP A 561 47.28 -40.78 -4.58
CA ASP A 561 48.40 -40.84 -5.54
C ASP A 561 48.89 -39.47 -6.07
N SER A 562 48.70 -38.39 -5.31
CA SER A 562 48.98 -37.02 -5.79
C SER A 562 50.37 -36.42 -5.50
N CYS A 563 51.35 -37.14 -4.92
CA CYS A 563 52.61 -36.57 -4.36
C CYS A 563 53.77 -36.24 -5.38
N VAL A 564 54.55 -35.13 -5.20
CA VAL A 564 55.58 -34.56 -6.14
C VAL A 564 56.99 -34.23 -5.52
N ASP A 565 58.14 -34.42 -6.23
CA ASP A 565 59.56 -34.20 -5.78
C ASP A 565 60.13 -32.73 -5.89
N ILE A 566 61.25 -32.36 -5.20
CA ILE A 566 61.90 -31.00 -5.17
C ILE A 566 63.17 -30.82 -6.08
N VAL A 567 63.33 -29.69 -6.80
CA VAL A 567 64.44 -29.25 -7.71
C VAL A 567 64.80 -27.76 -7.55
N GLU A 568 66.08 -27.37 -7.41
CA GLU A 568 66.53 -25.99 -7.07
C GLU A 568 67.04 -25.15 -8.27
N GLY A 569 66.67 -23.85 -8.36
CA GLY A 569 67.11 -22.86 -9.37
C GLY A 569 66.23 -21.58 -9.39
N CYS A 570 66.57 -20.53 -10.17
CA CYS A 570 65.78 -19.29 -10.20
C CYS A 570 64.35 -19.55 -10.73
N LEU A 571 63.37 -19.51 -9.82
CA LEU A 571 61.95 -19.73 -10.10
C LEU A 571 61.25 -18.53 -10.76
N ASP A 572 61.90 -17.37 -10.75
CA ASP A 572 61.30 -16.14 -11.25
C ASP A 572 61.34 -16.09 -12.78
N ALA A 573 60.21 -16.41 -13.42
CA ALA A 573 60.00 -16.34 -14.86
C ALA A 573 60.23 -14.95 -15.48
N THR A 574 60.36 -13.92 -14.64
CA THR A 574 60.61 -12.53 -15.06
C THR A 574 62.07 -12.10 -14.88
N ALA A 575 62.91 -12.95 -14.29
CA ALA A 575 64.34 -12.74 -14.22
C ALA A 575 65.00 -13.06 -15.57
N PHE A 576 66.04 -12.30 -15.92
CA PHE A 576 66.82 -12.50 -17.15
C PHE A 576 67.47 -13.91 -17.23
N ASN A 577 67.62 -14.60 -16.10
CA ASN A 577 68.25 -15.92 -15.97
C ASN A 577 67.33 -17.00 -15.35
N TYR A 578 66.00 -16.93 -15.61
CA TYR A 578 65.00 -17.94 -15.21
C TYR A 578 65.33 -19.39 -15.66
N ASP A 579 65.07 -20.39 -14.80
CA ASP A 579 65.10 -21.83 -15.12
C ASP A 579 63.72 -22.50 -14.95
N VAL A 580 63.18 -23.02 -16.06
CA VAL A 580 61.85 -23.63 -16.14
C VAL A 580 61.71 -24.98 -15.42
N ASN A 581 62.82 -25.62 -15.02
CA ASN A 581 62.78 -26.93 -14.38
C ASN A 581 62.99 -26.90 -12.85
N ALA A 582 63.16 -25.72 -12.27
CA ALA A 582 63.23 -25.57 -10.82
C ALA A 582 61.82 -25.55 -10.19
N ASN A 583 61.69 -26.06 -8.96
CA ASN A 583 60.51 -25.91 -8.10
C ASN A 583 60.85 -25.37 -6.68
N THR A 584 62.12 -25.00 -6.43
CA THR A 584 62.62 -24.28 -5.24
C THR A 584 63.68 -23.23 -5.63
N ASP A 585 63.66 -22.01 -5.06
CA ASP A 585 64.50 -20.85 -5.46
C ASP A 585 65.82 -20.75 -4.66
N ASP A 586 66.94 -20.61 -5.36
CA ASP A 586 68.30 -20.54 -4.79
C ASP A 586 68.86 -19.10 -4.64
N GLY A 587 68.09 -18.08 -5.05
CA GLY A 587 68.44 -16.66 -4.90
C GLY A 587 69.35 -16.08 -5.98
N SER A 588 69.47 -16.74 -7.14
CA SER A 588 70.33 -16.32 -8.26
C SER A 588 69.70 -15.34 -9.27
N CYS A 589 68.46 -14.86 -9.06
CA CYS A 589 67.69 -14.10 -10.05
C CYS A 589 68.20 -12.66 -10.33
N VAL A 590 68.29 -12.26 -11.62
CA VAL A 590 68.66 -10.92 -12.11
C VAL A 590 67.48 -10.24 -12.83
N ALA A 591 67.11 -9.02 -12.43
CA ALA A 591 65.95 -8.31 -12.99
C ALA A 591 66.17 -7.77 -14.42
N ILE A 592 65.15 -7.86 -15.27
CA ILE A 592 65.10 -7.25 -16.61
C ILE A 592 64.85 -5.74 -16.47
N ALA A 593 65.66 -4.90 -17.13
CA ALA A 593 65.47 -3.45 -17.20
C ALA A 593 65.02 -3.06 -18.61
N LEU A 594 63.72 -2.77 -18.75
CA LEU A 594 63.04 -2.48 -20.02
C LEU A 594 63.06 -0.98 -20.31
N GLY A 595 63.47 -0.59 -21.52
CA GLY A 595 63.44 0.81 -21.96
C GLY A 595 64.04 0.98 -23.36
N CYS A 596 63.85 2.16 -23.96
CA CYS A 596 64.36 2.41 -25.30
C CYS A 596 65.89 2.47 -25.29
N ILE A 597 66.53 1.56 -26.00
CA ILE A 597 68.01 1.49 -26.09
C ILE A 597 68.58 2.29 -27.28
N ASP A 598 67.72 2.91 -28.10
CA ASP A 598 68.14 3.75 -29.24
C ASP A 598 68.37 5.20 -28.81
N SER A 599 69.63 5.63 -28.87
CA SER A 599 70.06 6.99 -28.48
C SER A 599 69.48 8.15 -29.31
N SER A 600 68.78 7.86 -30.40
CA SER A 600 68.11 8.84 -31.25
C SER A 600 66.63 9.05 -30.94
N ALA A 601 66.04 8.21 -30.07
CA ALA A 601 64.67 8.36 -29.60
C ALA A 601 64.57 9.42 -28.48
N LEU A 602 63.43 10.12 -28.41
CA LEU A 602 63.17 11.15 -27.40
C LEU A 602 63.13 10.58 -25.97
N ASN A 603 62.85 9.30 -25.81
CA ASN A 603 62.77 8.58 -24.53
C ASN A 603 63.87 7.52 -24.35
N TYR A 604 65.06 7.76 -24.90
CA TYR A 604 66.25 6.91 -24.70
C TYR A 604 66.61 6.75 -23.21
N ASP A 605 66.80 5.50 -22.74
CA ASP A 605 67.16 5.18 -21.36
C ASP A 605 68.54 4.49 -21.28
N LEU A 606 69.49 5.14 -20.59
CA LEU A 606 70.86 4.67 -20.39
C LEU A 606 70.96 3.43 -19.46
N SER A 607 69.90 3.09 -18.73
CA SER A 607 69.84 2.02 -17.74
C SER A 607 69.12 0.75 -18.21
N ALA A 608 68.46 0.80 -19.38
CA ALA A 608 67.76 -0.33 -19.96
C ALA A 608 68.74 -1.36 -20.58
N ASN A 609 68.49 -2.65 -20.33
CA ASN A 609 69.27 -3.77 -20.89
C ASN A 609 68.48 -4.63 -21.89
N THR A 610 67.17 -4.35 -22.04
CA THR A 610 66.28 -5.05 -22.96
C THR A 610 65.34 -4.02 -23.62
N ASP A 611 65.36 -3.93 -24.95
CA ASP A 611 64.46 -3.03 -25.70
C ASP A 611 63.01 -3.53 -25.60
N ASN A 612 62.13 -2.65 -25.15
CA ASN A 612 60.70 -2.94 -24.99
C ASN A 612 59.86 -2.43 -26.17
N GLY A 613 60.48 -1.90 -27.22
CA GLY A 613 59.82 -1.38 -28.41
C GLY A 613 59.12 -0.03 -28.19
N THR A 614 59.35 0.64 -27.05
CA THR A 614 58.70 1.94 -26.74
C THR A 614 59.47 3.14 -27.26
N CYS A 615 60.45 2.97 -28.16
CA CYS A 615 61.24 4.08 -28.70
C CYS A 615 60.36 5.10 -29.44
N CYS A 616 60.32 6.32 -28.91
CA CYS A 616 59.46 7.39 -29.38
C CYS A 616 60.20 8.39 -30.27
N TYR A 617 59.65 8.65 -31.45
CA TYR A 617 60.24 9.51 -32.47
C TYR A 617 59.33 10.67 -32.94
N VAL A 618 58.08 10.73 -32.45
CA VAL A 618 57.06 11.72 -32.87
C VAL A 618 56.44 12.38 -31.63
N ALA A 619 56.54 13.71 -31.55
CA ALA A 619 55.96 14.52 -30.48
C ALA A 619 54.65 15.19 -30.95
N GLY A 620 53.64 15.25 -30.08
CA GLY A 620 52.30 15.76 -30.34
C GLY A 620 51.34 15.33 -29.24
N CYS A 621 50.08 15.77 -29.26
CA CYS A 621 49.15 15.48 -28.17
C CYS A 621 48.83 13.97 -28.05
N THR A 622 49.21 13.35 -26.93
CA THR A 622 49.02 11.91 -26.68
C THR A 622 47.73 11.58 -25.91
N ASP A 623 47.00 12.59 -25.45
CA ASP A 623 45.74 12.39 -24.73
C ASP A 623 44.62 12.06 -25.72
N SER A 624 44.12 10.82 -25.69
CA SER A 624 43.02 10.37 -26.53
C SER A 624 41.70 11.13 -26.30
N ALA A 625 41.59 11.87 -25.19
CA ALA A 625 40.45 12.72 -24.86
C ALA A 625 40.65 14.20 -25.27
N ALA A 626 41.79 14.57 -25.85
CA ALA A 626 42.04 15.91 -26.36
C ALA A 626 41.58 16.08 -27.81
N PHE A 627 41.09 17.27 -28.15
CA PHE A 627 40.51 17.58 -29.45
C PHE A 627 41.50 17.41 -30.61
N ASN A 628 42.78 17.64 -30.36
CA ASN A 628 43.86 17.47 -31.31
C ASN A 628 44.74 16.24 -31.03
N PHE A 629 44.16 15.18 -30.45
CA PHE A 629 44.82 13.90 -30.26
C PHE A 629 45.50 13.41 -31.54
N ASP A 630 46.80 13.18 -31.47
CA ASP A 630 47.58 12.58 -32.55
C ASP A 630 47.90 11.13 -32.19
N SER A 631 47.17 10.21 -32.84
CA SER A 631 47.37 8.77 -32.68
C SER A 631 48.77 8.25 -33.05
N SER A 632 49.60 9.08 -33.69
CA SER A 632 50.99 8.78 -34.03
C SER A 632 52.01 9.41 -33.07
N ALA A 633 51.57 10.31 -32.19
CA ALA A 633 52.41 10.90 -31.17
C ALA A 633 52.60 9.94 -29.99
N CYS A 634 53.84 9.84 -29.50
CA CYS A 634 54.21 9.00 -28.37
C CYS A 634 54.86 9.81 -27.23
N PHE A 635 54.92 11.14 -27.38
CA PHE A 635 55.42 12.09 -26.41
C PHE A 635 54.62 13.40 -26.50
N ASP A 636 53.98 13.80 -25.40
CA ASP A 636 53.17 15.02 -25.31
C ASP A 636 54.07 16.28 -25.28
N ASP A 637 53.88 17.17 -26.25
CA ASP A 637 54.60 18.44 -26.35
C ASP A 637 53.85 19.61 -25.70
N GLY A 638 52.73 19.34 -25.02
CA GLY A 638 51.88 20.33 -24.37
C GLY A 638 50.89 21.01 -25.32
N SER A 639 50.73 20.49 -26.55
CA SER A 639 49.75 20.99 -27.52
C SER A 639 48.32 20.51 -27.27
N CYS A 640 48.07 19.66 -26.27
CA CYS A 640 46.73 19.10 -26.00
C CYS A 640 45.68 20.17 -25.70
N ILE A 641 44.64 20.21 -26.52
CA ILE A 641 43.45 21.05 -26.36
C ILE A 641 42.35 20.19 -25.74
N ALA A 642 41.87 20.57 -24.56
CA ALA A 642 40.78 19.84 -23.90
C ALA A 642 39.51 19.85 -24.76
N VAL A 643 38.83 18.70 -24.86
CA VAL A 643 37.48 18.62 -25.41
C VAL A 643 36.53 19.35 -24.45
N VAL A 644 35.91 20.43 -24.93
CA VAL A 644 34.83 21.12 -24.23
C VAL A 644 33.55 20.71 -24.91
N GLU A 645 32.86 19.76 -24.28
CA GLU A 645 31.57 19.23 -24.70
C GLU A 645 30.47 20.27 -24.43
N GLY A 646 29.64 20.50 -25.44
CA GLY A 646 28.49 21.40 -25.37
C GLY A 646 28.00 21.78 -26.75
N CYS A 647 26.83 22.39 -26.82
CA CYS A 647 26.26 22.73 -28.12
C CYS A 647 27.12 23.75 -28.89
N THR A 648 27.56 23.37 -30.09
CA THR A 648 28.42 24.20 -30.96
C THR A 648 27.64 25.04 -31.98
N ASP A 649 26.32 24.84 -32.09
CA ASP A 649 25.45 25.59 -32.99
C ASP A 649 25.03 26.93 -32.38
N VAL A 650 25.41 28.03 -33.03
CA VAL A 650 25.11 29.41 -32.62
C VAL A 650 23.62 29.73 -32.55
N THR A 651 22.74 28.88 -33.09
CA THR A 651 21.29 29.05 -33.08
C THR A 651 20.56 28.27 -31.98
N ALA A 652 21.24 27.41 -31.21
CA ALA A 652 20.63 26.65 -30.12
C ALA A 652 20.60 27.44 -28.79
N LEU A 653 19.58 27.20 -27.95
CA LEU A 653 19.42 27.90 -26.67
C LEU A 653 20.56 27.65 -25.68
N ASN A 654 21.16 26.48 -25.72
CA ASN A 654 22.31 26.11 -24.91
C ASN A 654 23.62 26.18 -25.68
N TYR A 655 23.68 27.00 -26.74
CA TYR A 655 24.92 27.31 -27.44
C TYR A 655 26.01 27.71 -26.44
N ASN A 656 27.12 26.98 -26.47
CA ASN A 656 28.29 27.24 -25.65
C ASN A 656 29.42 27.72 -26.56
N SER A 657 29.72 29.02 -26.50
CA SER A 657 30.80 29.64 -27.29
C SER A 657 32.21 29.13 -26.96
N SER A 658 32.36 28.35 -25.89
CA SER A 658 33.60 27.68 -25.49
C SER A 658 33.63 26.19 -25.86
N ALA A 659 32.51 25.61 -26.31
CA ALA A 659 32.46 24.22 -26.74
C ALA A 659 33.14 24.04 -28.09
N ASN A 660 34.00 23.03 -28.18
CA ASN A 660 34.73 22.68 -29.40
C ASN A 660 34.31 21.31 -29.97
N THR A 661 33.45 20.60 -29.24
CA THR A 661 32.91 19.29 -29.62
C THR A 661 31.43 19.28 -29.25
N ASP A 662 30.56 19.04 -30.24
CA ASP A 662 29.12 18.93 -30.02
C ASP A 662 28.81 17.62 -29.31
N ASP A 663 28.20 17.71 -28.14
CA ASP A 663 27.81 16.59 -27.29
C ASP A 663 26.37 16.12 -27.54
N ASN A 664 25.79 16.58 -28.66
CA ASN A 664 24.38 16.40 -29.00
C ASN A 664 23.44 16.98 -27.94
N SER A 665 23.92 17.87 -27.05
CA SER A 665 23.07 18.57 -26.09
C SER A 665 22.33 19.74 -26.72
N CYS A 666 22.65 20.15 -27.96
CA CYS A 666 21.96 21.21 -28.67
C CYS A 666 20.44 21.01 -28.62
N TYR A 667 19.76 21.89 -27.90
CA TYR A 667 18.31 21.94 -27.92
C TYR A 667 17.85 23.30 -28.40
N TYR A 668 16.98 23.22 -29.39
CA TYR A 668 16.28 24.32 -30.00
C TYR A 668 14.88 24.35 -29.38
N VAL A 669 14.23 25.51 -29.37
CA VAL A 669 12.79 25.55 -29.12
C VAL A 669 12.13 25.15 -30.43
N LEU A 670 11.99 23.84 -30.60
CA LEU A 670 11.23 23.27 -31.70
C LEU A 670 9.75 23.60 -31.50
N GLY A 671 9.15 24.18 -32.53
CA GLY A 671 7.75 24.53 -32.52
C GLY A 671 7.39 25.33 -33.76
N CYS A 672 6.09 25.53 -33.97
CA CYS A 672 5.66 26.22 -35.17
C CYS A 672 6.11 27.69 -35.17
N THR A 673 6.88 28.09 -36.19
CA THR A 673 7.35 29.48 -36.36
C THR A 673 6.41 30.35 -37.20
N ASP A 674 5.34 29.78 -37.74
CA ASP A 674 4.35 30.50 -38.55
C ASP A 674 3.30 31.18 -37.66
N LEU A 675 3.27 32.52 -37.64
CA LEU A 675 2.31 33.34 -36.87
C LEU A 675 0.83 33.03 -37.18
N THR A 676 0.53 32.34 -38.28
CA THR A 676 -0.83 31.98 -38.68
C THR A 676 -1.27 30.58 -38.21
N ALA A 677 -0.37 29.79 -37.64
CA ALA A 677 -0.67 28.48 -37.07
C ALA A 677 -1.21 28.60 -35.63
N LEU A 678 -2.11 27.69 -35.25
CA LEU A 678 -2.75 27.66 -33.93
C LEU A 678 -1.78 27.31 -32.80
N ASN A 679 -0.76 26.50 -33.09
CA ASN A 679 0.32 26.17 -32.17
C ASN A 679 1.60 27.00 -32.44
N TYR A 680 1.44 28.22 -32.98
CA TYR A 680 2.54 29.17 -33.10
C TYR A 680 3.22 29.38 -31.75
N ASN A 681 4.52 29.14 -31.71
CA ASN A 681 5.32 29.35 -30.52
C ASN A 681 6.24 30.55 -30.75
N VAL A 682 5.95 31.66 -30.07
CA VAL A 682 6.75 32.90 -30.15
C VAL A 682 8.20 32.72 -29.68
N SER A 683 8.47 31.64 -28.94
CA SER A 683 9.81 31.28 -28.49
C SER A 683 10.49 30.26 -29.41
N ALA A 684 9.79 29.71 -30.41
CA ALA A 684 10.36 28.75 -31.34
C ALA A 684 11.28 29.41 -32.35
N ASP A 685 12.50 28.88 -32.43
CA ASP A 685 13.60 29.36 -33.27
C ASP A 685 13.81 28.48 -34.52
N GLN A 686 13.21 27.28 -34.55
CA GLN A 686 13.12 26.42 -35.73
C GLN A 686 11.78 25.69 -35.86
N ASP A 687 11.21 25.69 -37.07
CA ASP A 687 10.00 24.94 -37.42
C ASP A 687 10.30 23.44 -37.48
N ASP A 688 9.65 22.68 -36.61
CA ASP A 688 9.76 21.23 -36.51
C ASP A 688 8.72 20.49 -37.37
N GLY A 689 7.95 21.23 -38.17
CA GLY A 689 6.85 20.69 -38.97
C GLY A 689 5.60 20.39 -38.15
N SER A 690 5.55 20.82 -36.88
CA SER A 690 4.36 20.71 -36.03
C SER A 690 3.30 21.76 -36.35
N CYS A 691 3.57 22.70 -37.25
CA CYS A 691 2.65 23.78 -37.60
C CYS A 691 1.23 23.30 -37.91
N CYS A 692 0.31 23.68 -37.03
CA CYS A 692 -1.07 23.29 -37.08
C CYS A 692 -1.96 24.41 -37.60
N TYR A 693 -2.59 24.16 -38.75
CA TYR A 693 -3.46 25.12 -39.40
C TYR A 693 -4.94 24.72 -39.34
N VAL A 694 -5.25 23.56 -38.75
CA VAL A 694 -6.59 22.99 -38.64
C VAL A 694 -6.90 22.76 -37.18
N GLY A 695 -7.73 23.64 -36.62
CA GLY A 695 -8.29 23.51 -35.27
C GLY A 695 -9.54 22.65 -35.30
N GLY A 696 -9.67 21.77 -34.33
CA GLY A 696 -10.79 20.85 -34.17
C GLY A 696 -10.46 19.80 -33.12
N CYS A 697 -11.40 18.94 -32.79
CA CYS A 697 -11.16 17.99 -31.72
C CYS A 697 -10.08 16.94 -32.10
N THR A 698 -8.99 16.90 -31.33
CA THR A 698 -7.86 15.98 -31.56
C THR A 698 -7.96 14.66 -30.79
N ASP A 699 -8.89 14.57 -29.83
CA ASP A 699 -9.12 13.36 -29.07
C ASP A 699 -9.83 12.31 -29.94
N SER A 700 -9.11 11.23 -30.28
CA SER A 700 -9.63 10.10 -31.06
C SER A 700 -10.84 9.39 -30.45
N THR A 701 -11.16 9.69 -29.19
CA THR A 701 -12.31 9.15 -28.44
C THR A 701 -13.45 10.14 -28.28
N ALA A 702 -13.32 11.37 -28.80
CA ALA A 702 -14.38 12.37 -28.79
C ALA A 702 -15.31 12.26 -30.02
N PHE A 703 -16.56 12.67 -29.85
CA PHE A 703 -17.63 12.48 -30.84
C PHE A 703 -17.37 13.25 -32.14
N ASN A 704 -16.85 14.47 -32.02
CA ASN A 704 -16.48 15.31 -33.15
C ASN A 704 -14.97 15.26 -33.45
N TYR A 705 -14.31 14.13 -33.15
CA TYR A 705 -12.92 13.90 -33.53
C TYR A 705 -12.70 14.21 -35.02
N ASP A 706 -11.77 15.12 -35.27
CA ASP A 706 -11.33 15.47 -36.61
C ASP A 706 -9.92 14.92 -36.84
N ALA A 707 -9.82 13.88 -37.66
CA ALA A 707 -8.53 13.27 -38.01
C ALA A 707 -7.58 14.20 -38.78
N SER A 708 -8.06 15.36 -39.24
CA SER A 708 -7.28 16.43 -39.85
C SER A 708 -6.94 17.57 -38.89
N ALA A 709 -7.55 17.61 -37.70
CA ALA A 709 -7.20 18.56 -36.66
C ALA A 709 -5.91 18.15 -35.95
N CYS A 710 -5.05 19.13 -35.75
CA CYS A 710 -3.75 18.98 -35.10
C CYS A 710 -3.62 19.85 -33.84
N PHE A 711 -4.67 20.62 -33.53
CA PHE A 711 -4.77 21.49 -32.37
C PHE A 711 -6.21 21.45 -31.87
N ASP A 712 -6.37 21.10 -30.60
CA ASP A 712 -7.66 21.06 -29.93
C ASP A 712 -8.12 22.49 -29.62
N ASP A 713 -9.15 22.95 -30.33
CA ASP A 713 -9.77 24.26 -30.15
C ASP A 713 -10.80 24.29 -29.01
N GLY A 714 -10.84 23.23 -28.19
CA GLY A 714 -11.82 23.07 -27.12
C GLY A 714 -13.20 22.65 -27.63
N SER A 715 -13.33 22.34 -28.93
CA SER A 715 -14.57 21.82 -29.49
C SER A 715 -14.81 20.35 -29.15
N CYS A 716 -13.86 19.65 -28.50
CA CYS A 716 -14.01 18.25 -28.15
C CYS A 716 -15.27 17.98 -27.32
N VAL A 717 -16.22 17.31 -27.96
CA VAL A 717 -17.42 16.79 -27.33
C VAL A 717 -17.12 15.35 -26.92
N ALA A 718 -17.08 15.08 -25.62
CA ALA A 718 -16.89 13.72 -25.11
C ALA A 718 -17.92 12.77 -25.72
N VAL A 719 -17.53 11.55 -26.11
CA VAL A 719 -18.48 10.51 -26.49
C VAL A 719 -19.33 10.18 -25.26
N VAL A 720 -20.59 10.61 -25.29
CA VAL A 720 -21.59 10.22 -24.31
C VAL A 720 -22.37 9.09 -24.95
N GLU A 721 -22.03 7.87 -24.54
CA GLU A 721 -22.66 6.65 -25.00
C GLU A 721 -24.04 6.48 -24.37
N GLY A 722 -25.07 6.52 -25.21
CA GLY A 722 -26.46 6.37 -24.79
C GLY A 722 -27.34 6.35 -26.02
N CYS A 723 -28.65 6.13 -25.86
CA CYS A 723 -29.50 6.09 -27.03
C CYS A 723 -29.70 7.50 -27.62
N THR A 724 -29.31 7.71 -28.87
CA THR A 724 -29.43 9.01 -29.57
C THR A 724 -30.75 9.18 -30.32
N ASP A 725 -31.61 8.16 -30.35
CA ASP A 725 -32.91 8.22 -31.00
C ASP A 725 -33.94 8.87 -30.08
N SER A 726 -34.40 10.09 -30.41
CA SER A 726 -35.42 10.83 -29.66
C SER A 726 -36.76 10.09 -29.49
N THR A 727 -36.93 8.97 -30.20
CA THR A 727 -38.08 8.08 -30.15
C THR A 727 -37.77 6.74 -29.47
N ALA A 728 -36.75 6.68 -28.62
CA ALA A 728 -36.46 5.53 -27.75
C ALA A 728 -36.71 5.85 -26.27
N LEU A 729 -36.96 4.81 -25.48
CA LEU A 729 -37.30 4.88 -24.06
C LEU A 729 -36.13 5.38 -23.19
N ASN A 730 -34.93 4.94 -23.53
CA ASN A 730 -33.69 5.34 -22.90
C ASN A 730 -32.98 6.42 -23.72
N TYR A 731 -33.73 7.21 -24.49
CA TYR A 731 -33.20 8.39 -25.18
C TYR A 731 -32.52 9.30 -24.16
N ASP A 732 -31.24 9.51 -24.38
CA ASP A 732 -30.43 10.37 -23.55
C ASP A 732 -30.15 11.65 -24.34
N LEU A 733 -30.72 12.77 -23.88
CA LEU A 733 -30.56 14.09 -24.49
C LEU A 733 -29.08 14.56 -24.49
N SER A 734 -28.25 13.98 -23.61
CA SER A 734 -26.82 14.24 -23.55
C SER A 734 -25.99 13.25 -24.37
N ALA A 735 -26.57 12.12 -24.79
CA ALA A 735 -25.90 11.15 -25.63
C ALA A 735 -25.73 11.66 -27.06
N ASN A 736 -24.50 11.57 -27.55
CA ASN A 736 -24.16 11.90 -28.93
C ASN A 736 -23.76 10.67 -29.75
N THR A 737 -23.55 9.52 -29.10
CA THR A 737 -23.13 8.28 -29.76
C THR A 737 -24.03 7.12 -29.34
N ASP A 738 -24.72 6.49 -30.30
CA ASP A 738 -25.58 5.34 -30.05
C ASP A 738 -24.74 4.08 -29.79
N ASN A 739 -24.81 3.58 -28.55
CA ASN A 739 -24.13 2.35 -28.13
C ASN A 739 -24.96 1.07 -28.42
N GLY A 740 -26.02 1.19 -29.23
CA GLY A 740 -26.92 0.09 -29.56
C GLY A 740 -27.85 -0.30 -28.41
N SER A 741 -27.90 0.51 -27.34
CA SER A 741 -28.82 0.31 -26.22
C SER A 741 -30.22 0.86 -26.50
N CYS A 742 -30.48 1.50 -27.67
CA CYS A 742 -31.77 2.09 -27.98
C CYS A 742 -32.94 1.11 -27.82
N ILE A 743 -33.76 1.37 -26.80
CA ILE A 743 -34.98 0.64 -26.51
C ILE A 743 -36.12 1.35 -27.23
N ALA A 744 -36.58 0.82 -28.36
CA ALA A 744 -37.71 1.39 -29.09
C ALA A 744 -38.99 1.39 -28.23
N TYR A 745 -39.82 2.44 -28.31
CA TYR A 745 -41.16 2.43 -27.72
C TYR A 745 -41.98 1.29 -28.33
N VAL A 746 -42.15 0.19 -27.58
CA VAL A 746 -43.14 -0.84 -27.88
C VAL A 746 -44.33 -0.53 -27.01
N TYR A 747 -45.29 0.16 -27.63
CA TYR A 747 -46.54 0.56 -27.01
C TYR A 747 -47.44 -0.64 -26.79
N GLY A 748 -47.88 -0.82 -25.56
CA GLY A 748 -48.79 -1.87 -25.14
C GLY A 748 -48.87 -1.91 -23.62
N CYS A 749 -49.63 -2.83 -23.05
CA CYS A 749 -49.69 -2.89 -21.61
C CYS A 749 -48.41 -3.50 -21.00
N VAL A 750 -47.68 -2.71 -20.23
CA VAL A 750 -46.39 -3.11 -19.60
C VAL A 750 -46.55 -3.75 -18.23
N ASP A 751 -47.73 -3.64 -17.63
CA ASP A 751 -48.00 -4.20 -16.31
C ASP A 751 -48.31 -5.69 -16.46
N SER A 752 -47.42 -6.54 -15.92
CA SER A 752 -47.55 -8.00 -15.95
C SER A 752 -48.80 -8.54 -15.24
N THR A 753 -49.49 -7.70 -14.47
CA THR A 753 -50.73 -8.04 -13.77
C THR A 753 -51.99 -7.69 -14.56
N ALA A 754 -51.87 -6.95 -15.68
CA ALA A 754 -53.00 -6.62 -16.55
C ALA A 754 -53.36 -7.77 -17.51
N CYS A 755 -54.64 -7.87 -17.87
CA CYS A 755 -55.16 -8.93 -18.75
C CYS A 755 -54.58 -8.85 -20.18
N ASN A 756 -54.40 -7.65 -20.72
CA ASN A 756 -53.78 -7.46 -22.02
C ASN A 756 -52.28 -7.14 -21.92
N TYR A 757 -51.61 -7.63 -20.86
CA TYR A 757 -50.15 -7.53 -20.74
C TYR A 757 -49.47 -8.03 -22.00
N ASP A 758 -48.63 -7.18 -22.58
CA ASP A 758 -47.78 -7.52 -23.70
C ASP A 758 -46.33 -7.59 -23.20
N SER A 759 -45.82 -8.81 -23.10
CA SER A 759 -44.42 -9.07 -22.69
C SER A 759 -43.36 -8.45 -23.61
N SER A 760 -43.75 -7.97 -24.79
CA SER A 760 -42.88 -7.21 -25.70
C SER A 760 -43.02 -5.70 -25.55
N ALA A 761 -44.06 -5.21 -24.87
CA ALA A 761 -44.28 -3.81 -24.58
C ALA A 761 -43.37 -3.34 -23.44
N ASN A 762 -42.79 -2.16 -23.63
CA ASN A 762 -41.93 -1.49 -22.64
C ASN A 762 -42.43 -0.08 -22.30
N THR A 763 -43.53 0.35 -22.95
CA THR A 763 -44.18 1.63 -22.71
C THR A 763 -45.69 1.47 -22.63
N SER A 764 -46.29 1.88 -21.51
CA SER A 764 -47.76 1.90 -21.38
C SER A 764 -48.36 2.96 -22.29
N ASP A 765 -49.22 2.55 -23.21
CA ASP A 765 -50.06 3.45 -24.01
C ASP A 765 -51.40 3.77 -23.33
N GLY A 766 -51.54 3.40 -22.06
CA GLY A 766 -52.79 3.50 -21.31
C GLY A 766 -53.84 2.46 -21.71
N SER A 767 -53.48 1.47 -22.54
CA SER A 767 -54.39 0.37 -22.91
C SER A 767 -54.49 -0.73 -21.86
N CYS A 768 -53.75 -0.66 -20.76
CA CYS A 768 -53.80 -1.67 -19.70
C CYS A 768 -55.22 -1.83 -19.14
N THR A 769 -55.74 -3.04 -19.30
CA THR A 769 -57.03 -3.47 -18.78
C THR A 769 -56.75 -4.39 -17.60
N TYR A 770 -57.16 -3.95 -16.43
CA TYR A 770 -57.01 -4.69 -15.20
C TYR A 770 -58.33 -5.38 -14.89
N ILE A 771 -58.23 -6.57 -14.29
CA ILE A 771 -59.38 -7.21 -13.67
C ILE A 771 -59.63 -6.42 -12.38
N GLU A 772 -60.59 -5.49 -12.41
CA GLU A 772 -60.88 -4.61 -11.27
C GLU A 772 -61.74 -5.30 -10.18
N VAL A 773 -62.15 -6.55 -10.39
CA VAL A 773 -63.02 -7.33 -9.49
C VAL A 773 -62.81 -8.83 -9.68
N ASP A 774 -62.87 -9.61 -8.59
CA ASP A 774 -62.56 -11.05 -8.47
C ASP A 774 -63.38 -12.03 -9.35
N CYS A 775 -64.15 -11.55 -10.33
CA CYS A 775 -65.01 -12.35 -11.21
C CYS A 775 -64.72 -12.21 -12.70
N SER A 776 -63.95 -11.21 -13.12
CA SER A 776 -63.67 -11.06 -14.54
C SER A 776 -62.43 -11.89 -14.89
N THR A 777 -62.53 -12.81 -15.84
CA THR A 777 -61.39 -13.62 -16.26
C THR A 777 -60.78 -13.08 -17.55
N CYS A 778 -59.48 -13.31 -17.72
CA CYS A 778 -58.76 -12.87 -18.91
C CYS A 778 -58.74 -13.96 -19.97
N ILE A 779 -59.49 -13.80 -21.05
CA ILE A 779 -59.48 -14.73 -22.19
C ILE A 779 -59.06 -13.98 -23.45
N ASN A 780 -57.90 -14.34 -24.00
CA ASN A 780 -57.32 -13.75 -25.22
C ASN A 780 -57.14 -12.21 -25.18
N GLY A 781 -56.77 -11.64 -24.03
CA GLY A 781 -56.48 -10.21 -23.89
C GLY A 781 -57.73 -9.31 -23.81
N LEU A 782 -58.89 -9.88 -23.51
CA LEU A 782 -60.12 -9.15 -23.22
C LEU A 782 -60.66 -9.60 -21.85
N VAL A 783 -61.04 -8.64 -21.02
CA VAL A 783 -61.73 -8.89 -19.75
C VAL A 783 -63.15 -9.37 -20.07
N VAL A 784 -63.49 -10.59 -19.65
CA VAL A 784 -64.81 -11.17 -19.81
C VAL A 784 -65.38 -11.52 -18.45
N GLU A 785 -66.63 -11.11 -18.20
CA GLU A 785 -67.35 -11.54 -17.00
C GLU A 785 -67.66 -13.03 -17.13
N THR A 786 -67.27 -13.80 -16.12
CA THR A 786 -67.67 -15.20 -15.97
C THR A 786 -68.96 -15.28 -15.16
N ASP A 787 -69.90 -16.06 -15.69
CA ASP A 787 -71.15 -16.50 -15.05
C ASP A 787 -71.01 -18.02 -15.02
N SER A 788 -70.40 -18.50 -13.94
CA SER A 788 -69.84 -19.85 -13.84
C SER A 788 -70.93 -20.93 -13.74
N ASP A 789 -72.12 -20.59 -13.24
CA ASP A 789 -73.24 -21.53 -13.07
C ASP A 789 -74.45 -21.25 -13.99
N GLY A 790 -74.47 -20.09 -14.66
CA GLY A 790 -75.42 -19.75 -15.73
C GLY A 790 -76.76 -19.20 -15.26
N ASP A 791 -76.86 -18.69 -14.03
CA ASP A 791 -78.12 -18.23 -13.43
C ASP A 791 -78.52 -16.80 -13.87
N GLY A 792 -77.58 -16.06 -14.47
CA GLY A 792 -77.77 -14.72 -15.03
C GLY A 792 -77.33 -13.57 -14.13
N VAL A 793 -76.72 -13.86 -12.98
CA VAL A 793 -75.87 -12.94 -12.20
C VAL A 793 -74.40 -13.25 -12.53
N VAL A 794 -73.52 -12.26 -12.49
CA VAL A 794 -72.08 -12.46 -12.77
C VAL A 794 -71.36 -12.70 -11.44
N ASP A 795 -70.36 -13.60 -11.39
CA ASP A 795 -69.71 -14.08 -10.15
C ASP A 795 -69.19 -12.97 -9.16
N CYS A 796 -69.04 -11.69 -9.55
CA CYS A 796 -68.61 -10.57 -8.66
C CYS A 796 -69.78 -9.76 -8.11
N ASP A 797 -70.92 -9.82 -8.79
CA ASP A 797 -72.18 -9.29 -8.29
C ASP A 797 -72.93 -10.38 -7.51
N GLU A 798 -72.34 -11.57 -7.40
CA GLU A 798 -72.85 -12.65 -6.58
C GLU A 798 -72.63 -12.37 -5.09
N VAL A 799 -73.72 -12.40 -4.35
CA VAL A 799 -73.66 -12.31 -2.89
C VAL A 799 -73.52 -13.74 -2.37
N ALA A 800 -72.29 -14.08 -1.97
CA ALA A 800 -71.97 -15.38 -1.40
C ALA A 800 -72.67 -15.55 -0.04
N GLY A 801 -73.45 -16.61 0.10
CA GLY A 801 -74.17 -16.90 1.33
C GLY A 801 -75.17 -18.03 1.13
N CYS A 802 -75.81 -18.48 2.21
CA CYS A 802 -76.68 -19.63 2.09
C CYS A 802 -77.95 -19.33 1.26
N THR A 803 -78.05 -19.92 0.06
CA THR A 803 -79.20 -19.79 -0.85
C THR A 803 -80.36 -20.74 -0.51
N ASP A 804 -80.13 -21.73 0.36
CA ASP A 804 -81.17 -22.67 0.83
C ASP A 804 -82.10 -22.01 1.87
N SER A 805 -83.33 -21.71 1.43
CA SER A 805 -84.41 -21.14 2.25
C SER A 805 -84.78 -21.89 3.54
N THR A 806 -84.19 -23.07 3.79
CA THR A 806 -84.42 -23.90 4.97
C THR A 806 -83.25 -23.95 5.96
N ALA A 807 -82.11 -23.30 5.68
CA ALA A 807 -80.94 -23.24 6.55
C ALA A 807 -81.00 -22.09 7.58
N PHE A 808 -80.25 -22.20 8.69
CA PHE A 808 -80.29 -21.24 9.81
C PHE A 808 -79.81 -19.84 9.41
N ASN A 809 -78.78 -19.78 8.57
CA ASN A 809 -78.19 -18.55 8.04
C ASN A 809 -78.63 -18.28 6.60
N TYR A 810 -79.82 -18.74 6.20
CA TYR A 810 -80.41 -18.39 4.90
C TYR A 810 -80.44 -16.87 4.70
N ASP A 811 -79.87 -16.42 3.59
CA ASP A 811 -79.89 -15.03 3.19
C ASP A 811 -80.66 -14.87 1.88
N SER A 812 -81.78 -14.15 1.94
CA SER A 812 -82.61 -13.87 0.75
C SER A 812 -81.96 -12.95 -0.29
N SER A 813 -80.80 -12.38 0.03
CA SER A 813 -79.97 -11.61 -0.89
C SER A 813 -78.79 -12.39 -1.45
N ALA A 814 -78.52 -13.61 -0.93
CA ALA A 814 -77.49 -14.48 -1.47
C ALA A 814 -77.91 -15.01 -2.85
N THR A 815 -76.98 -14.95 -3.79
CA THR A 815 -77.17 -15.42 -5.18
C THR A 815 -76.21 -16.56 -5.54
N ASP A 816 -75.19 -16.83 -4.72
CA ASP A 816 -74.30 -18.00 -4.84
C ASP A 816 -74.12 -18.69 -3.47
N ASP A 817 -74.17 -20.03 -3.46
CA ASP A 817 -74.08 -20.85 -2.24
C ASP A 817 -72.61 -21.11 -1.88
N ASP A 818 -72.10 -20.34 -0.94
CA ASP A 818 -70.73 -20.43 -0.43
C ASP A 818 -70.47 -21.67 0.45
N GLY A 819 -71.44 -22.58 0.55
CA GLY A 819 -71.38 -23.76 1.40
C GLY A 819 -71.50 -23.43 2.89
N SER A 820 -71.75 -22.16 3.25
CA SER A 820 -72.00 -21.72 4.61
C SER A 820 -73.38 -22.13 5.12
N CYS A 821 -74.22 -22.78 4.31
CA CYS A 821 -75.52 -23.28 4.74
C CYS A 821 -75.43 -24.16 5.99
N ILE A 822 -75.69 -23.55 7.14
CA ILE A 822 -75.73 -24.23 8.43
C ILE A 822 -77.11 -24.87 8.53
N ALA A 823 -77.15 -26.19 8.42
CA ALA A 823 -78.33 -26.95 8.76
C ALA A 823 -78.77 -26.62 10.19
N ILE A 824 -80.07 -26.36 10.41
CA ILE A 824 -80.61 -26.20 11.77
C ILE A 824 -80.50 -27.57 12.46
N VAL A 825 -79.44 -27.74 13.26
CA VAL A 825 -79.27 -28.90 14.13
C VAL A 825 -79.89 -28.53 15.47
N LEU A 826 -81.14 -28.96 15.62
CA LEU A 826 -81.94 -28.78 16.84
C LEU A 826 -81.37 -29.67 17.96
N GLY A 827 -80.99 -29.05 19.06
CA GLY A 827 -80.46 -29.74 20.23
C GLY A 827 -80.08 -28.76 21.33
N CYS A 828 -79.69 -29.27 22.50
CA CYS A 828 -79.39 -28.39 23.63
C CYS A 828 -78.03 -27.70 23.49
N ILE A 829 -78.03 -26.37 23.35
CA ILE A 829 -76.81 -25.57 23.16
C ILE A 829 -76.16 -25.10 24.48
N ASN A 830 -76.80 -25.34 25.62
CA ASN A 830 -76.29 -24.88 26.92
C ASN A 830 -75.27 -25.87 27.48
N LEU A 831 -74.00 -25.46 27.54
CA LEU A 831 -72.86 -26.26 28.03
C LEU A 831 -73.06 -26.84 29.44
N SER A 832 -73.97 -26.25 30.23
CA SER A 832 -74.28 -26.68 31.60
C SER A 832 -75.35 -27.79 31.66
N ALA A 833 -75.94 -28.16 30.52
CA ALA A 833 -76.93 -29.23 30.41
C ALA A 833 -76.24 -30.59 30.20
N LEU A 834 -76.82 -31.65 30.77
CA LEU A 834 -76.28 -33.01 30.70
C LEU A 834 -76.36 -33.62 29.29
N ASN A 835 -77.34 -33.18 28.49
CA ASN A 835 -77.48 -33.53 27.09
C ASN A 835 -77.06 -32.38 26.16
N TYR A 836 -76.10 -31.57 26.61
CA TYR A 836 -75.46 -30.58 25.75
C TYR A 836 -74.92 -31.26 24.49
N ASP A 837 -75.31 -30.74 23.33
CA ASP A 837 -74.82 -31.18 22.04
C ASP A 837 -73.93 -30.10 21.45
N ALA A 838 -72.63 -30.38 21.39
CA ALA A 838 -71.63 -29.47 20.85
C ALA A 838 -71.83 -29.17 19.35
N SER A 839 -72.66 -29.96 18.66
CA SER A 839 -73.02 -29.77 17.25
C SER A 839 -74.35 -29.05 17.04
N ALA A 840 -75.14 -28.83 18.10
CA ALA A 840 -76.41 -28.13 18.00
C ALA A 840 -76.20 -26.61 17.86
N THR A 841 -76.85 -26.01 16.87
CA THR A 841 -76.72 -24.57 16.54
C THR A 841 -77.93 -23.75 16.99
N THR A 842 -79.01 -24.39 17.43
CA THR A 842 -80.23 -23.74 17.94
C THR A 842 -80.88 -24.57 19.05
N ASP A 843 -81.16 -23.94 20.20
CA ASP A 843 -81.84 -24.58 21.34
C ASP A 843 -83.28 -24.94 20.97
N ASP A 844 -83.58 -26.24 20.94
CA ASP A 844 -84.91 -26.77 20.65
C ASP A 844 -85.77 -26.93 21.92
N GLY A 845 -85.25 -26.49 23.07
CA GLY A 845 -85.92 -26.55 24.37
C GLY A 845 -85.79 -27.91 25.05
N THR A 846 -84.96 -28.83 24.53
CA THR A 846 -84.74 -30.16 25.10
C THR A 846 -83.63 -30.21 26.16
N CYS A 847 -83.05 -29.07 26.55
CA CYS A 847 -81.99 -29.00 27.54
C CYS A 847 -82.34 -29.62 28.89
N CYS A 848 -81.55 -30.62 29.29
CA CYS A 848 -81.70 -31.38 30.51
C CYS A 848 -80.68 -30.97 31.57
N TYR A 849 -81.17 -30.52 32.73
CA TYR A 849 -80.31 -30.02 33.82
C TYR A 849 -80.40 -30.85 35.10
N ILE A 850 -81.19 -31.93 35.11
CA ILE A 850 -81.43 -32.76 36.29
C ILE A 850 -81.10 -34.22 35.94
N ALA A 851 -80.01 -34.71 36.53
CA ALA A 851 -79.60 -36.11 36.47
C ALA A 851 -80.33 -36.91 37.54
N GLY A 852 -80.67 -38.15 37.22
CA GLY A 852 -81.30 -39.10 38.15
C GLY A 852 -82.02 -40.20 37.38
N CYS A 853 -82.44 -41.25 38.07
CA CYS A 853 -83.06 -42.38 37.39
C CYS A 853 -84.31 -42.00 36.58
N THR A 854 -84.29 -42.25 35.27
CA THR A 854 -85.38 -41.91 34.33
C THR A 854 -86.32 -43.09 34.03
N ASP A 855 -85.98 -44.29 34.49
CA ASP A 855 -86.83 -45.47 34.34
C ASP A 855 -88.00 -45.40 35.33
N SER A 856 -89.21 -45.20 34.79
CA SER A 856 -90.46 -45.13 35.57
C SER A 856 -90.77 -46.40 36.40
N THR A 857 -90.04 -47.49 36.18
CA THR A 857 -90.18 -48.76 36.90
C THR A 857 -89.10 -48.99 37.96
N ALA A 858 -88.12 -48.09 38.08
CA ALA A 858 -87.09 -48.15 39.11
C ALA A 858 -87.54 -47.52 40.43
N PHE A 859 -86.96 -47.98 41.55
CA PHE A 859 -87.39 -47.60 42.90
C PHE A 859 -87.14 -46.12 43.20
N ASN A 860 -86.04 -45.56 42.70
CA ASN A 860 -85.66 -44.16 42.88
C ASN A 860 -85.93 -43.33 41.61
N TYR A 861 -86.92 -43.71 40.81
CA TYR A 861 -87.38 -42.93 39.66
C TYR A 861 -87.64 -41.47 40.04
N ASN A 862 -87.03 -40.55 39.31
CA ASN A 862 -87.26 -39.12 39.48
C ASN A 862 -87.97 -38.58 38.24
N SER A 863 -89.24 -38.18 38.39
CA SER A 863 -90.05 -37.66 37.29
C SER A 863 -89.57 -36.33 36.72
N ASN A 864 -88.64 -35.65 37.39
CA ASN A 864 -88.01 -34.42 36.94
C ASN A 864 -86.59 -34.67 36.38
N ALA A 865 -86.07 -35.88 36.50
CA ALA A 865 -84.82 -36.25 35.85
C ALA A 865 -85.08 -36.52 34.37
N CYS A 866 -84.22 -35.98 33.53
CA CYS A 866 -84.31 -36.07 32.08
C CYS A 866 -83.08 -36.77 31.47
N PHE A 867 -82.12 -37.14 32.31
CA PHE A 867 -80.91 -37.86 31.95
C PHE A 867 -80.60 -38.89 33.04
N ASP A 868 -80.47 -40.17 32.64
CA ASP A 868 -80.21 -41.28 33.55
C ASP A 868 -78.73 -41.31 33.92
N ASP A 869 -78.42 -41.07 35.19
CA ASP A 869 -77.06 -41.08 35.74
C ASP A 869 -76.61 -42.48 36.18
N GLY A 870 -77.37 -43.52 35.84
CA GLY A 870 -77.09 -44.90 36.24
C GLY A 870 -77.42 -45.17 37.70
N SER A 871 -78.04 -44.21 38.42
CA SER A 871 -78.50 -44.41 39.79
C SER A 871 -79.75 -45.28 39.88
N CYS A 872 -80.32 -45.77 38.77
CA CYS A 872 -81.52 -46.59 38.77
C CYS A 872 -81.37 -47.86 39.62
N ILE A 873 -82.09 -47.89 40.73
CA ILE A 873 -82.20 -49.06 41.61
C ILE A 873 -83.39 -49.87 41.12
N ALA A 874 -83.13 -51.10 40.67
CA ALA A 874 -84.18 -52.03 40.26
C ALA A 874 -85.17 -52.28 41.39
N VAL A 875 -86.46 -52.28 41.07
CA VAL A 875 -87.50 -52.69 42.02
C VAL A 875 -87.36 -54.19 42.28
N VAL A 876 -86.96 -54.54 43.51
CA VAL A 876 -86.90 -55.92 43.99
C VAL A 876 -88.17 -56.14 44.81
N LEU A 877 -89.12 -56.85 44.20
CA LEU A 877 -90.41 -57.21 44.75
C LEU A 877 -90.24 -58.31 45.80
N GLY A 878 -90.79 -58.09 46.99
CA GLY A 878 -90.81 -59.07 48.07
C GLY A 878 -91.25 -58.42 49.37
N CYS A 879 -91.49 -59.22 50.40
CA CYS A 879 -91.99 -58.66 51.65
C CYS A 879 -90.95 -57.77 52.33
N THR A 880 -91.26 -56.48 52.50
CA THR A 880 -90.34 -55.48 53.09
C THR A 880 -90.50 -55.30 54.60
N ASP A 881 -91.53 -55.92 55.21
CA ASP A 881 -91.75 -55.87 56.65
C ASP A 881 -90.91 -56.92 57.39
N SER A 882 -89.90 -56.46 58.13
CA SER A 882 -89.01 -57.30 58.96
C SER A 882 -89.71 -58.20 60.00
N SER A 883 -91.01 -58.00 60.24
CA SER A 883 -91.82 -58.83 61.14
C SER A 883 -92.62 -59.94 60.43
N ALA A 884 -92.59 -60.01 59.10
CA ALA A 884 -93.17 -61.11 58.32
C ALA A 884 -92.24 -62.33 58.25
N LEU A 885 -92.81 -63.52 58.09
CA LEU A 885 -92.06 -64.78 58.04
C LEU A 885 -91.25 -64.97 56.75
N ASN A 886 -91.69 -64.37 55.65
CA ASN A 886 -91.01 -64.34 54.36
C ASN A 886 -90.41 -62.95 54.06
N TYR A 887 -90.03 -62.21 55.10
CA TYR A 887 -89.26 -60.97 54.94
C TYR A 887 -88.01 -61.20 54.10
N ASP A 888 -87.83 -60.36 53.09
CA ASP A 888 -86.64 -60.36 52.24
C ASP A 888 -85.86 -59.07 52.49
N SER A 889 -84.67 -59.19 53.07
CA SER A 889 -83.79 -58.06 53.35
C SER A 889 -83.21 -57.38 52.10
N SER A 890 -83.38 -58.00 50.93
CA SER A 890 -83.00 -57.45 49.63
C SER A 890 -84.18 -56.81 48.87
N ALA A 891 -85.42 -57.04 49.31
CA ALA A 891 -86.59 -56.41 48.71
C ALA A 891 -86.69 -54.94 49.11
N ASN A 892 -86.95 -54.08 48.13
CA ASN A 892 -87.12 -52.64 48.33
C ASN A 892 -88.55 -52.16 48.08
N THR A 893 -89.41 -53.02 47.54
CA THR A 893 -90.82 -52.72 47.26
C THR A 893 -91.68 -53.91 47.66
N ASP A 894 -92.68 -53.67 48.53
CA ASP A 894 -93.61 -54.70 48.98
C ASP A 894 -94.57 -55.11 47.85
N ASP A 895 -94.65 -56.39 47.55
CA ASP A 895 -95.50 -56.98 46.51
C ASP A 895 -96.78 -57.60 47.07
N ASP A 896 -97.15 -57.23 48.29
CA ASP A 896 -98.24 -57.80 49.08
C ASP A 896 -98.07 -59.31 49.36
N SER A 897 -96.86 -59.88 49.15
CA SER A 897 -96.56 -61.27 49.48
C SER A 897 -96.28 -61.50 50.96
N CYS A 898 -96.27 -60.46 51.79
CA CYS A 898 -95.96 -60.54 53.21
C CYS A 898 -96.84 -61.55 53.97
N CYS A 899 -96.19 -62.58 54.48
CA CYS A 899 -96.80 -63.68 55.19
C CYS A 899 -96.60 -63.54 56.70
N TYR A 900 -97.68 -63.25 57.41
CA TYR A 900 -97.67 -63.08 58.86
C TYR A 900 -98.24 -64.28 59.63
N VAL A 901 -98.73 -65.30 58.91
CA VAL A 901 -99.42 -66.45 59.49
C VAL A 901 -98.74 -67.75 59.05
N GLY A 902 -97.94 -68.31 59.95
CA GLY A 902 -97.36 -69.65 59.81
C GLY A 902 -98.35 -70.74 60.24
N GLY A 903 -98.31 -71.87 59.55
CA GLY A 903 -99.11 -73.05 59.85
C GLY A 903 -99.11 -74.02 58.67
N CYS A 904 -99.70 -75.20 58.84
CA CYS A 904 -99.66 -76.20 57.78
C CYS A 904 -100.40 -75.74 56.50
N THR A 905 -99.68 -75.70 55.36
CA THR A 905 -100.22 -75.28 54.05
C THR A 905 -100.65 -76.43 53.14
N ASP A 906 -100.39 -77.69 53.55
CA ASP A 906 -100.83 -78.87 52.81
C ASP A 906 -102.33 -79.12 53.03
N ALA A 907 -103.14 -78.92 51.99
CA ALA A 907 -104.59 -79.13 52.02
C ALA A 907 -105.02 -80.58 52.34
N THR A 908 -104.08 -81.53 52.37
CA THR A 908 -104.30 -82.94 52.72
C THR A 908 -103.87 -83.29 54.15
N ALA A 909 -103.35 -82.32 54.91
CA ALA A 909 -103.00 -82.48 56.32
C ALA A 909 -104.20 -82.18 57.24
N PHE A 910 -104.24 -82.82 58.40
CA PHE A 910 -105.33 -82.72 59.37
C PHE A 910 -105.48 -81.31 59.97
N ASN A 911 -104.36 -80.64 60.23
CA ASN A 911 -104.32 -79.28 60.76
C ASN A 911 -104.04 -78.24 59.67
N TYR A 912 -104.43 -78.54 58.42
CA TYR A 912 -104.37 -77.57 57.33
C TYR A 912 -105.03 -76.25 57.74
N ASN A 913 -104.30 -75.16 57.59
CA ASN A 913 -104.82 -73.83 57.83
C ASN A 913 -104.93 -73.09 56.50
N SER A 914 -106.16 -72.85 56.06
CA SER A 914 -106.43 -72.14 54.81
C SER A 914 -106.01 -70.68 54.80
N THR A 915 -105.60 -70.12 55.94
CA THR A 915 -105.03 -68.77 56.03
C THR A 915 -103.53 -68.77 56.29
N ALA A 916 -102.89 -69.94 56.42
CA ALA A 916 -101.44 -70.02 56.52
C ALA A 916 -100.81 -69.89 55.12
N CYS A 917 -99.80 -69.05 55.02
CA CYS A 917 -99.08 -68.74 53.79
C CYS A 917 -97.63 -69.26 53.79
N PHE A 918 -97.18 -69.78 54.93
CA PHE A 918 -95.85 -70.38 55.13
C PHE A 918 -95.99 -71.66 55.96
N ASP A 919 -95.46 -72.77 55.46
CA ASP A 919 -95.45 -74.05 56.17
C ASP A 919 -94.37 -74.02 57.26
N ASP A 920 -94.80 -73.98 58.52
CA ASP A 920 -93.92 -73.98 59.69
C ASP A 920 -93.48 -75.40 60.09
N GLY A 921 -93.75 -76.40 59.24
CA GLY A 921 -93.41 -77.80 59.48
C GLY A 921 -94.35 -78.49 60.47
N THR A 922 -95.46 -77.85 60.84
CA THR A 922 -96.45 -78.42 61.78
C THR A 922 -97.48 -79.32 61.10
N CYS A 923 -97.35 -79.61 59.79
CA CYS A 923 -98.29 -80.46 59.06
C CYS A 923 -98.41 -81.88 59.66
N ILE A 924 -99.62 -82.22 60.10
CA ILE A 924 -99.98 -83.52 60.64
C ILE A 924 -100.70 -84.31 59.54
N ALA A 925 -100.15 -85.45 59.14
CA ALA A 925 -100.80 -86.32 58.15
C ALA A 925 -102.18 -86.81 58.64
N ILE A 926 -103.15 -86.91 57.72
CA ILE A 926 -104.44 -87.52 58.01
C ILE A 926 -104.23 -89.03 58.24
N VAL A 927 -104.63 -89.51 59.42
CA VAL A 927 -104.65 -90.94 59.76
C VAL A 927 -106.11 -91.33 59.92
N GLU A 928 -106.64 -92.04 58.93
CA GLU A 928 -108.02 -92.52 58.93
C GLU A 928 -108.17 -93.78 59.79
N GLY A 929 -109.10 -93.73 60.74
CA GLY A 929 -109.47 -94.84 61.62
C GLY A 929 -110.76 -94.51 62.36
N CYS A 930 -111.19 -95.32 63.32
CA CYS A 930 -112.36 -94.94 64.13
C CYS A 930 -111.93 -94.02 65.28
N THR A 931 -112.49 -92.81 65.35
CA THR A 931 -112.14 -91.81 66.38
C THR A 931 -113.06 -91.84 67.60
N ASP A 932 -114.14 -92.63 67.58
CA ASP A 932 -115.03 -92.82 68.72
C ASP A 932 -114.43 -93.80 69.73
N SER A 933 -113.97 -93.26 70.87
CA SER A 933 -113.41 -94.05 71.99
C SER A 933 -114.34 -95.15 72.55
N SER A 934 -115.62 -95.14 72.18
CA SER A 934 -116.59 -96.16 72.54
C SER A 934 -116.82 -97.24 71.46
N ALA A 935 -116.15 -97.19 70.30
CA ALA A 935 -116.24 -98.22 69.27
C ALA A 935 -115.17 -99.33 69.44
N PHE A 936 -115.43 -100.54 68.93
CA PHE A 936 -114.49 -101.68 69.09
C PHE A 936 -113.17 -101.49 68.33
N ASN A 937 -113.22 -100.88 67.16
CA ASN A 937 -112.06 -100.61 66.31
C ASN A 937 -111.52 -99.18 66.49
N TYR A 938 -111.73 -98.59 67.67
CA TYR A 938 -111.14 -97.30 68.02
C TYR A 938 -109.62 -97.32 67.84
N ASP A 939 -109.10 -96.32 67.12
CA ASP A 939 -107.68 -96.11 66.92
C ASP A 939 -107.27 -94.80 67.61
N SER A 940 -106.44 -94.92 68.65
CA SER A 940 -105.96 -93.75 69.41
C SER A 940 -105.01 -92.84 68.62
N SER A 941 -104.52 -93.29 67.47
CA SER A 941 -103.68 -92.50 66.55
C SER A 941 -104.46 -91.92 65.37
N ALA A 942 -105.71 -92.34 65.16
CA ALA A 942 -106.55 -91.80 64.11
C ALA A 942 -107.03 -90.39 64.48
N ASN A 943 -106.86 -89.46 63.55
CA ASN A 943 -107.32 -88.09 63.69
C ASN A 943 -108.54 -87.78 62.80
N THR A 944 -108.86 -88.64 61.83
CA THR A 944 -110.04 -88.50 60.95
C THR A 944 -110.87 -89.78 60.99
N ASP A 945 -112.19 -89.64 61.19
CA ASP A 945 -113.10 -90.81 61.25
C ASP A 945 -113.30 -91.41 59.85
N SER A 946 -112.85 -92.64 59.68
CA SER A 946 -113.05 -93.44 58.45
C SER A 946 -114.52 -93.76 58.15
N GLY A 947 -115.46 -93.45 59.05
CA GLY A 947 -116.88 -93.78 58.93
C GLY A 947 -117.17 -95.28 59.13
N LEU A 948 -116.17 -96.08 59.50
CA LEU A 948 -116.23 -97.51 59.76
C LEU A 948 -116.18 -97.84 61.26
N CYS A 949 -116.59 -96.90 62.12
CA CYS A 949 -116.73 -97.14 63.56
C CYS A 949 -117.77 -98.24 63.82
N VAL A 950 -117.35 -99.33 64.46
CA VAL A 950 -118.23 -100.45 64.84
C VAL A 950 -118.78 -100.19 66.25
N PRO A 951 -120.06 -99.82 66.41
CA PRO A 951 -120.64 -99.58 67.73
C PRO A 951 -120.75 -100.87 68.54
N TYR A 952 -120.70 -100.77 69.88
CA TYR A 952 -120.97 -101.91 70.77
C TYR A 952 -122.35 -102.51 70.48
N SER A 953 -122.38 -103.67 69.83
CA SER A 953 -123.54 -104.56 69.85
C SER A 953 -123.44 -105.44 71.10
N TYR A 954 -124.12 -105.04 72.17
CA TYR A 954 -124.47 -105.96 73.24
C TYR A 954 -125.51 -106.95 72.70
N GLY A 955 -125.06 -108.09 72.17
CA GLY A 955 -125.89 -109.30 72.12
C GLY A 955 -125.98 -109.87 73.54
N CYS A 956 -127.13 -110.23 74.08
CA CYS A 956 -128.34 -110.78 73.43
C CYS A 956 -129.34 -109.79 72.83
#